data_AF-A0A7X4YJ45-F1
#
_entry.id   AF-A0A7X4YJ45-F1
#
_cell.length_a   1.000
_cell.length_b   1.000
_cell.length_c   1.000
_cell.angle_alpha   90.00
_cell.angle_beta   90.00
_cell.angle_gamma   90.00
#
_symmetry.space_group_name_H-M   'P 1'
#
loop_
_entity.id
_entity.type
_entity.pdbx_description
1 polymer ?
#
loop_
_entity_poly.entity_id
_entity_poly.type
_entity_poly.pdbx_seq_one_letter_code
_entity_poly.pdbx_strand_id
1 'polypeptide(L)'
;MSTSGTTAPGFWLEVDLALTGDEVSATARGSGGQQPAPHRLGPAHSRESLRRFGEWVRDAAVRGVPLESAEQARALHSALFREGLQEVLLELRGVSRNIGSKKPLLLRLLPRDRELQALPWEALCGPSGPLDFLGISPELCIVRGVQSTKPWLPREVTGAVRLLVVSPLDEEAPARLRAMLQPAIDSGALEWMEPLVGARSRRDYVIDRLRSEPAPHILHFIGHGGVDAKGAPVLQLTDADGASAGLSVELLAKELAGAFRGDLRLVVLEACQGAQPGALTSAAELLAQGGADAVVAHLWPVKTDVARACSRAFYRALVGDTRHRGDVARCLHDARSTVLTEFGESAEAFSPVLYLRGSDTTLFSFRPARVNAAPRAPVRSEPVRTEDPSLRGLLDLVSRPFSLVLGDHGGTTDEDLRELLHGRMRGTPWAVPEALPMSALAQRFTLRFGPKTLDSHFQEVFRDAMPTLPLVEALARRLRPGVHITLLRMPVLEQALALHRPELPLYVIQPSTPDEGSALIRRRLPGQGWEPLDTLPLDFDPSRDVALVRLYRGYLPDRVFETPLLTEDDYLHGVRDLESVLPPDLADAILGTLDSRPALLIGLSLLAWHHRMLLSRLFGRRPLPRKSLVLLEPGVHEAESWKSGRGLPAGAGIQVVQAEAGAVAESLGTGTQGGSR
;
A
#
# COMPACT_ATOMS: atom_id res chain seq x y z
N MET A 1 7.59 -13.15 30.39
CA MET A 1 8.32 -12.55 29.26
C MET A 1 7.66 -13.05 27.98
N SER A 2 6.67 -12.31 27.51
CA SER A 2 5.86 -12.69 26.35
C SER A 2 6.22 -11.76 25.21
N THR A 3 6.94 -12.29 24.23
CA THR A 3 7.34 -11.58 23.02
C THR A 3 6.11 -11.32 22.17
N SER A 4 5.66 -10.06 22.14
CA SER A 4 4.72 -9.56 21.13
C SER A 4 5.31 -9.84 19.75
N GLY A 5 4.61 -10.64 18.94
CA GLY A 5 5.02 -11.02 17.59
C GLY A 5 5.12 -9.81 16.67
N THR A 6 6.34 -9.32 16.52
CA THR A 6 6.79 -8.26 15.62
C THR A 6 6.78 -8.75 14.17
N THR A 7 6.08 -8.09 13.25
CA THR A 7 6.33 -8.26 11.81
C THR A 7 7.48 -7.34 11.42
N ALA A 8 8.70 -7.84 11.34
CA ALA A 8 9.79 -7.13 10.68
C ALA A 8 9.42 -6.90 9.19
N PRO A 9 9.84 -5.79 8.57
CA PRO A 9 9.69 -5.63 7.13
C PRO A 9 10.35 -6.79 6.38
N GLY A 10 9.70 -7.24 5.31
CA GLY A 10 10.21 -8.34 4.50
C GLY A 10 11.47 -7.92 3.76
N PHE A 11 12.54 -8.70 3.88
CA PHE A 11 13.66 -8.60 2.94
C PHE A 11 13.18 -9.06 1.58
N TRP A 12 13.59 -8.34 0.54
CA TRP A 12 13.28 -8.69 -0.83
C TRP A 12 14.47 -8.47 -1.76
N LEU A 13 14.49 -9.23 -2.85
CA LEU A 13 15.37 -9.10 -4.01
C LEU A 13 14.49 -9.00 -5.25
N GLU A 14 14.66 -7.92 -5.99
CA GLU A 14 13.96 -7.68 -7.25
C GLU A 14 14.91 -7.93 -8.41
N VAL A 15 14.45 -8.68 -9.41
CA VAL A 15 15.22 -9.04 -10.60
C VAL A 15 14.39 -8.71 -11.84
N ASP A 16 14.80 -7.66 -12.55
CA ASP A 16 14.30 -7.28 -13.85
C ASP A 16 14.91 -8.17 -14.94
N LEU A 17 14.04 -8.74 -15.78
CA LEU A 17 14.43 -9.62 -16.87
C LEU A 17 13.95 -9.03 -18.19
N ALA A 18 14.89 -8.76 -19.09
CA ALA A 18 14.62 -8.15 -20.39
C ALA A 18 15.32 -8.91 -21.52
N LEU A 19 14.61 -9.08 -22.62
CA LEU A 19 15.07 -9.72 -23.84
C LEU A 19 15.47 -8.66 -24.86
N THR A 20 16.74 -8.65 -25.27
CA THR A 20 17.26 -7.76 -26.32
C THR A 20 17.80 -8.62 -27.46
N GLY A 21 17.07 -8.66 -28.57
CA GLY A 21 17.36 -9.61 -29.65
C GLY A 21 17.14 -11.05 -29.18
N ASP A 22 18.21 -11.84 -29.12
CA ASP A 22 18.20 -13.24 -28.68
C ASP A 22 18.79 -13.44 -27.26
N GLU A 23 19.26 -12.37 -26.62
CA GLU A 23 19.91 -12.44 -25.32
C GLU A 23 18.99 -11.94 -24.20
N VAL A 24 18.99 -12.68 -23.08
CA VAL A 24 18.33 -12.25 -21.85
C VAL A 24 19.33 -11.60 -20.92
N SER A 25 18.97 -10.41 -20.45
CA SER A 25 19.68 -9.67 -19.43
C SER A 25 18.92 -9.68 -18.11
N ALA A 26 19.66 -9.73 -17.02
CA ALA A 26 19.16 -9.60 -15.67
C ALA A 26 19.79 -8.37 -15.01
N THR A 27 18.94 -7.53 -14.44
CA THR A 27 19.35 -6.44 -13.53
C THR A 27 18.63 -6.64 -12.21
N ALA A 28 19.25 -6.29 -11.09
CA ALA A 28 18.64 -6.54 -9.80
C ALA A 28 18.86 -5.40 -8.82
N ARG A 29 17.99 -5.35 -7.83
CA ARG A 29 18.12 -4.49 -6.66
C ARG A 29 17.64 -5.22 -5.40
N GLY A 30 18.34 -5.00 -4.29
CA GLY A 30 18.00 -5.56 -2.99
C GLY A 30 17.36 -4.52 -2.08
N SER A 31 16.52 -4.99 -1.16
CA SER A 31 15.94 -4.17 -0.08
C SER A 31 16.97 -3.43 0.79
N GLY A 32 18.24 -3.87 0.83
CA GLY A 32 19.33 -3.19 1.55
C GLY A 32 20.06 -2.13 0.73
N GLY A 33 19.56 -1.76 -0.45
CA GLY A 33 20.21 -0.81 -1.36
C GLY A 33 21.26 -1.45 -2.29
N GLN A 34 21.43 -2.78 -2.25
CA GLN A 34 22.34 -3.49 -3.14
C GLN A 34 21.88 -3.38 -4.59
N GLN A 35 22.80 -3.14 -5.52
CA GLN A 35 22.56 -3.12 -6.97
C GLN A 35 23.71 -3.85 -7.68
N PRO A 36 23.64 -5.18 -7.85
CA PRO A 36 24.69 -5.92 -8.55
C PRO A 36 24.77 -5.49 -10.02
N ALA A 37 25.95 -5.65 -10.63
CA ALA A 37 26.16 -5.29 -12.02
C ALA A 37 25.21 -6.08 -12.95
N PRO A 38 24.61 -5.43 -13.95
CA PRO A 38 23.81 -6.11 -14.98
C PRO A 38 24.58 -7.25 -15.63
N HIS A 39 23.94 -8.41 -15.80
CA HIS A 39 24.56 -9.55 -16.47
C HIS A 39 23.64 -10.19 -17.49
N ARG A 40 24.24 -10.93 -18.44
CA ARG A 40 23.52 -11.69 -19.46
C ARG A 40 23.50 -13.15 -19.08
N LEU A 41 22.39 -13.86 -19.28
CA LEU A 41 22.29 -15.29 -18.99
C LEU A 41 23.24 -16.12 -19.86
N GLY A 42 23.68 -15.59 -21.00
CA GLY A 42 24.66 -16.19 -21.89
C GLY A 42 24.02 -16.92 -23.08
N PRO A 43 24.82 -17.34 -24.07
CA PRO A 43 24.33 -17.83 -25.37
C PRO A 43 23.59 -19.17 -25.29
N ALA A 44 23.82 -19.96 -24.23
CA ALA A 44 23.09 -21.21 -23.99
C ALA A 44 21.62 -20.98 -23.60
N HIS A 45 21.26 -19.75 -23.21
CA HIS A 45 19.91 -19.37 -22.78
C HIS A 45 19.30 -18.36 -23.76
N SER A 46 19.41 -18.67 -25.05
CA SER A 46 18.76 -17.93 -26.13
C SER A 46 17.24 -17.95 -26.03
N ARG A 47 16.57 -17.07 -26.79
CA ARG A 47 15.10 -17.01 -26.88
C ARG A 47 14.49 -18.38 -27.17
N GLU A 48 15.02 -19.07 -28.18
CA GLU A 48 14.53 -20.39 -28.58
C GLU A 48 14.79 -21.46 -27.52
N SER A 49 15.91 -21.37 -26.80
CA SER A 49 16.21 -22.33 -25.72
C SER A 49 15.30 -22.13 -24.52
N LEU A 50 14.97 -20.88 -24.19
CA LEU A 50 13.99 -20.55 -23.14
C LEU A 50 12.58 -20.98 -23.53
N ARG A 51 12.18 -20.75 -24.78
CA ARG A 51 10.89 -21.22 -25.29
C ARG A 51 10.79 -22.75 -25.17
N ARG A 52 11.82 -23.49 -25.57
CA ARG A 52 11.88 -24.95 -25.42
C ARG A 52 11.79 -25.39 -23.95
N PHE A 53 12.44 -24.67 -23.03
CA PHE A 53 12.30 -24.93 -21.59
C PHE A 53 10.85 -24.75 -21.12
N GLY A 54 10.18 -23.67 -21.52
CA GLY A 54 8.77 -23.44 -21.19
C GLY A 54 7.83 -24.50 -21.77
N GLU A 55 8.03 -24.90 -23.04
CA GLU A 55 7.28 -25.97 -23.69
C GLU A 55 7.48 -27.31 -22.98
N TRP A 56 8.71 -27.65 -22.61
CA TRP A 56 9.04 -28.87 -21.88
C TRP A 56 8.30 -28.99 -20.53
N VAL A 57 8.34 -27.93 -19.71
CA VAL A 57 7.63 -27.91 -18.42
C VAL A 57 6.12 -27.99 -18.63
N ARG A 58 5.58 -27.23 -19.59
CA ARG A 58 4.15 -27.27 -19.92
C ARG A 58 3.71 -28.66 -20.35
N ASP A 59 4.48 -29.33 -21.20
CA ASP A 59 4.13 -30.66 -21.72
C ASP A 59 4.16 -31.72 -20.61
N ALA A 60 5.10 -31.63 -19.66
CA ALA A 60 5.10 -32.45 -18.46
C ALA A 60 3.85 -32.19 -17.60
N ALA A 61 3.47 -30.93 -17.43
CA ALA A 61 2.28 -30.54 -16.68
C ALA A 61 0.99 -31.05 -17.33
N VAL A 62 0.84 -30.92 -18.65
CA VAL A 62 -0.33 -31.41 -19.39
C VAL A 62 -0.49 -32.92 -19.24
N ARG A 63 0.63 -33.66 -19.24
CA ARG A 63 0.62 -35.11 -18.97
C ARG A 63 0.38 -35.42 -17.49
N GLY A 64 0.67 -34.48 -16.60
CA GLY A 64 0.60 -34.64 -15.14
C GLY A 64 1.69 -35.57 -14.62
N VAL A 65 2.92 -35.40 -15.13
CA VAL A 65 4.10 -36.20 -14.79
C VAL A 65 5.21 -35.33 -14.19
N PRO A 66 6.20 -35.91 -13.48
CA PRO A 66 7.37 -35.19 -13.00
C PRO A 66 8.23 -34.60 -14.13
N LEU A 67 9.10 -33.67 -13.76
CA LEU A 67 10.19 -33.22 -14.61
C LEU A 67 11.32 -34.27 -14.59
N GLU A 68 11.42 -35.08 -15.64
CA GLU A 68 12.32 -36.25 -15.73
C GLU A 68 13.81 -35.92 -15.49
N SER A 69 14.28 -34.74 -15.93
CA SER A 69 15.63 -34.23 -15.64
C SER A 69 15.58 -32.75 -15.30
N ALA A 70 16.01 -32.39 -14.09
CA ALA A 70 16.12 -30.99 -13.67
C ALA A 70 17.40 -30.29 -14.20
N GLU A 71 18.17 -30.91 -15.11
CA GLU A 71 19.42 -30.33 -15.61
C GLU A 71 19.21 -28.98 -16.31
N GLN A 72 18.22 -28.87 -17.19
CA GLN A 72 17.88 -27.61 -17.85
C GLN A 72 17.39 -26.55 -16.86
N ALA A 73 16.59 -26.96 -15.87
CA ALA A 73 16.11 -26.09 -14.80
C ALA A 73 17.26 -25.57 -13.91
N ARG A 74 18.26 -26.42 -13.62
CA ARG A 74 19.48 -26.05 -12.87
C ARG A 74 20.44 -25.19 -13.66
N ALA A 75 20.60 -25.46 -14.94
CA ALA A 75 21.43 -24.64 -15.83
C ALA A 75 20.86 -23.21 -15.90
N LEU A 76 19.55 -23.08 -16.11
CA LEU A 76 18.89 -21.77 -16.13
C LEU A 76 18.92 -21.07 -14.77
N HIS A 77 18.70 -21.81 -13.67
CA HIS A 77 18.87 -21.26 -12.32
C HIS A 77 20.29 -20.72 -12.10
N SER A 78 21.32 -21.48 -12.49
CA SER A 78 22.72 -21.08 -12.32
C SER A 78 23.09 -19.88 -13.19
N ALA A 79 22.54 -19.79 -14.40
CA ALA A 79 22.74 -18.63 -15.28
C ALA A 79 22.07 -17.36 -14.73
N LEU A 80 20.89 -17.51 -14.10
CA LEU A 80 20.20 -16.40 -13.44
C LEU A 80 20.98 -15.95 -12.20
N PHE A 81 21.24 -16.85 -11.26
CA PHE A 81 21.93 -16.58 -9.99
C PHE A 81 23.43 -16.81 -10.10
N ARG A 82 24.12 -15.95 -10.84
CA ARG A 82 25.59 -15.95 -10.92
C ARG A 82 26.20 -14.68 -10.32
N GLU A 83 27.47 -14.80 -9.91
CA GLU A 83 28.31 -13.67 -9.49
C GLU A 83 27.57 -12.77 -8.47
N GLY A 84 27.45 -11.47 -8.77
CA GLY A 84 26.87 -10.47 -7.87
C GLY A 84 25.42 -10.73 -7.48
N LEU A 85 24.60 -11.35 -8.33
CA LEU A 85 23.22 -11.65 -7.94
C LEU A 85 23.15 -12.71 -6.85
N GLN A 86 24.03 -13.72 -6.94
CA GLN A 86 24.11 -14.78 -5.94
C GLN A 86 24.67 -14.24 -4.61
N GLU A 87 25.64 -13.34 -4.65
CA GLU A 87 26.19 -12.68 -3.46
C GLU A 87 25.11 -11.89 -2.72
N VAL A 88 24.35 -11.05 -3.42
CA VAL A 88 23.25 -10.26 -2.84
C VAL A 88 22.16 -11.17 -2.25
N LEU A 89 21.82 -12.26 -2.95
CA LEU A 89 20.87 -13.25 -2.45
C LEU A 89 21.34 -13.86 -1.12
N LEU A 90 22.62 -14.25 -1.03
CA LEU A 90 23.20 -14.83 0.19
C LEU A 90 23.29 -13.82 1.32
N GLU A 91 23.67 -12.57 1.01
CA GLU A 91 23.76 -11.47 1.97
C GLU A 91 22.40 -11.19 2.62
N LEU A 92 21.36 -10.92 1.81
CA LEU A 92 20.01 -10.62 2.31
C LEU A 92 19.43 -11.77 3.13
N ARG A 93 19.72 -13.01 2.74
CA ARG A 93 19.34 -14.20 3.52
C ARG A 93 20.09 -14.28 4.85
N GLY A 94 21.38 -13.95 4.86
CA GLY A 94 22.19 -13.89 6.07
C GLY A 94 21.65 -12.85 7.06
N VAL A 95 21.32 -11.65 6.56
CA VAL A 95 20.71 -10.57 7.36
C VAL A 95 19.36 -11.01 7.94
N SER A 96 18.49 -11.60 7.12
CA SER A 96 17.18 -12.10 7.58
C SER A 96 17.31 -13.11 8.73
N ARG A 97 18.26 -14.05 8.62
CA ARG A 97 18.54 -15.05 9.67
C ARG A 97 19.10 -14.43 10.94
N ASN A 98 20.04 -13.48 10.82
CA ASN A 98 20.71 -12.87 11.96
C ASN A 98 19.78 -12.01 12.82
N ILE A 99 18.78 -11.38 12.21
CA ILE A 99 17.76 -10.57 12.92
C ILE A 99 16.66 -11.47 13.52
N GLY A 100 16.79 -12.79 13.42
CA GLY A 100 15.82 -13.75 13.96
C GLY A 100 14.51 -13.81 13.17
N SER A 101 14.46 -13.23 11.97
CA SER A 101 13.32 -13.34 11.07
C SER A 101 13.22 -14.77 10.55
N LYS A 102 12.08 -15.41 10.77
CA LYS A 102 11.76 -16.72 10.20
C LYS A 102 11.03 -16.62 8.85
N LYS A 103 10.89 -15.41 8.30
CA LYS A 103 10.25 -15.20 6.99
C LYS A 103 11.25 -15.52 5.87
N PRO A 104 10.83 -16.27 4.83
CA PRO A 104 11.62 -16.43 3.61
C PRO A 104 11.93 -15.08 2.95
N LEU A 105 13.03 -15.01 2.21
CA LEU A 105 13.33 -13.86 1.36
C LEU A 105 12.33 -13.78 0.21
N LEU A 106 11.73 -12.61 -0.01
CA LEU A 106 10.87 -12.40 -1.17
C LEU A 106 11.72 -12.20 -2.43
N LEU A 107 11.56 -13.06 -3.43
CA LEU A 107 12.19 -12.92 -4.75
C LEU A 107 11.14 -12.43 -5.75
N ARG A 108 11.26 -11.19 -6.22
CA ARG A 108 10.37 -10.58 -7.21
C ARG A 108 11.02 -10.62 -8.58
N LEU A 109 10.49 -11.44 -9.50
CA LEU A 109 10.92 -11.44 -10.89
C LEU A 109 10.03 -10.52 -11.73
N LEU A 110 10.63 -9.61 -12.50
CA LEU A 110 9.93 -8.66 -13.36
C LEU A 110 10.25 -9.00 -14.83
N PRO A 111 9.62 -10.05 -15.41
CA PRO A 111 9.77 -10.36 -16.82
C PRO A 111 9.03 -9.32 -17.68
N ARG A 112 9.81 -8.54 -18.46
CA ARG A 112 9.28 -7.46 -19.30
C ARG A 112 8.63 -7.96 -20.57
N ASP A 113 9.18 -9.02 -21.15
CA ASP A 113 8.76 -9.54 -22.45
C ASP A 113 7.73 -10.65 -22.32
N ARG A 114 6.78 -10.70 -23.26
CA ARG A 114 5.76 -11.75 -23.37
C ARG A 114 6.35 -13.16 -23.27
N GLU A 115 7.46 -13.40 -23.95
CA GLU A 115 8.12 -14.71 -23.95
C GLU A 115 8.63 -15.07 -22.55
N LEU A 116 9.23 -14.11 -21.82
CA LEU A 116 9.71 -14.29 -20.45
C LEU A 116 8.56 -14.43 -19.45
N GLN A 117 7.43 -13.75 -19.70
CA GLN A 117 6.21 -13.93 -18.90
C GLN A 117 5.60 -15.32 -19.08
N ALA A 118 5.79 -15.99 -20.22
CA ALA A 118 5.29 -17.35 -20.41
C ALA A 118 6.14 -18.41 -19.70
N LEU A 119 7.37 -18.08 -19.28
CA LEU A 119 8.28 -19.04 -18.66
C LEU A 119 7.85 -19.40 -17.24
N PRO A 120 7.95 -20.68 -16.84
CA PRO A 120 7.66 -21.12 -15.49
C PRO A 120 8.89 -20.94 -14.60
N TRP A 121 9.18 -19.70 -14.23
CA TRP A 121 10.31 -19.36 -13.36
C TRP A 121 10.30 -20.13 -12.03
N GLU A 122 9.12 -20.50 -11.58
CA GLU A 122 8.89 -21.28 -10.37
C GLU A 122 9.37 -22.74 -10.47
N ALA A 123 9.61 -23.23 -11.69
CA ALA A 123 10.17 -24.55 -11.98
C ALA A 123 11.71 -24.55 -12.09
N LEU A 124 12.39 -23.41 -11.91
CA LEU A 124 13.86 -23.39 -11.79
C LEU A 124 14.27 -24.20 -10.57
N CYS A 125 15.37 -24.95 -10.68
CA CYS A 125 15.82 -25.89 -9.66
C CYS A 125 17.21 -25.47 -9.17
N GLY A 126 17.37 -25.31 -7.86
CA GLY A 126 18.64 -25.03 -7.22
C GLY A 126 19.57 -26.25 -7.18
N PRO A 127 20.81 -26.07 -6.71
CA PRO A 127 21.82 -27.12 -6.69
C PRO A 127 21.65 -28.12 -5.55
N SER A 128 20.74 -27.89 -4.59
CA SER A 128 20.70 -28.64 -3.32
C SER A 128 20.08 -30.04 -3.45
N GLY A 129 19.35 -30.31 -4.53
CA GLY A 129 18.72 -31.61 -4.76
C GLY A 129 17.76 -31.64 -5.95
N PRO A 130 17.14 -32.80 -6.24
CA PRO A 130 16.20 -32.96 -7.36
C PRO A 130 14.88 -32.20 -7.18
N LEU A 131 14.48 -31.92 -5.92
CA LEU A 131 13.25 -31.18 -5.58
C LEU A 131 13.53 -29.76 -5.06
N ASP A 132 14.70 -29.20 -5.34
CA ASP A 132 15.09 -27.84 -4.91
C ASP A 132 14.48 -26.75 -5.81
N PHE A 133 13.19 -26.85 -6.13
CA PHE A 133 12.53 -25.90 -7.01
C PHE A 133 12.26 -24.55 -6.32
N LEU A 134 12.47 -23.44 -7.03
CA LEU A 134 12.22 -22.10 -6.50
C LEU A 134 10.77 -21.94 -5.99
N GLY A 135 9.81 -22.52 -6.70
CA GLY A 135 8.39 -22.46 -6.36
C GLY A 135 8.02 -23.07 -5.00
N ILE A 136 8.86 -23.98 -4.49
CA ILE A 136 8.71 -24.66 -3.19
C ILE A 136 9.94 -24.49 -2.29
N SER A 137 10.75 -23.47 -2.53
CA SER A 137 11.90 -23.18 -1.67
C SER A 137 11.41 -22.79 -0.26
N PRO A 138 11.93 -23.39 0.82
CA PRO A 138 11.59 -22.96 2.18
C PRO A 138 12.26 -21.62 2.56
N GLU A 139 13.26 -21.20 1.78
CA GLU A 139 14.11 -20.04 2.04
C GLU A 139 13.72 -18.83 1.20
N LEU A 140 13.04 -19.06 0.06
CA LEU A 140 12.62 -18.04 -0.89
C LEU A 140 11.11 -18.10 -1.13
N CYS A 141 10.49 -16.94 -1.29
CA CYS A 141 9.14 -16.80 -1.84
C CYS A 141 9.24 -16.15 -3.21
N ILE A 142 9.18 -16.96 -4.27
CA ILE A 142 9.19 -16.45 -5.64
C ILE A 142 7.83 -15.92 -6.04
N VAL A 143 7.81 -14.69 -6.56
CA VAL A 143 6.63 -14.00 -7.11
C VAL A 143 7.00 -13.26 -8.39
N ARG A 144 5.98 -12.94 -9.18
CA ARG A 144 6.11 -12.06 -10.34
C ARG A 144 5.81 -10.63 -9.89
N GLY A 145 6.85 -9.80 -9.85
CA GLY A 145 6.72 -8.40 -9.45
C GLY A 145 5.94 -7.61 -10.49
N VAL A 146 5.06 -6.74 -10.03
CA VAL A 146 4.30 -5.82 -10.89
C VAL A 146 4.66 -4.40 -10.50
N GLN A 147 5.19 -3.63 -11.45
CA GLN A 147 5.41 -2.21 -11.26
C GLN A 147 4.07 -1.47 -11.35
N SER A 148 3.77 -0.66 -10.35
CA SER A 148 2.57 0.16 -10.29
C SER A 148 2.89 1.46 -9.56
N THR A 149 2.34 2.58 -10.04
CA THR A 149 2.36 3.87 -9.34
C THR A 149 1.24 4.00 -8.31
N LYS A 150 0.47 2.93 -8.09
CA LYS A 150 -0.50 2.87 -7.00
C LYS A 150 0.26 2.40 -5.76
N PRO A 151 0.08 3.05 -4.61
CA PRO A 151 0.78 2.65 -3.39
C PRO A 151 0.12 1.43 -2.77
N TRP A 152 0.90 0.61 -2.06
CA TRP A 152 0.50 -0.70 -1.55
C TRP A 152 0.85 -0.85 -0.08
N LEU A 153 -0.05 -1.43 0.73
CA LEU A 153 0.24 -1.86 2.10
C LEU A 153 -0.60 -3.09 2.50
N PRO A 154 -0.10 -3.92 3.43
CA PRO A 154 -0.93 -4.90 4.13
C PRO A 154 -2.13 -4.21 4.79
N ARG A 155 -3.33 -4.76 4.59
CA ARG A 155 -4.55 -4.23 5.18
C ARG A 155 -5.04 -5.13 6.31
N GLU A 156 -5.54 -4.54 7.40
CA GLU A 156 -6.13 -5.30 8.52
C GLU A 156 -7.47 -5.93 8.08
N VAL A 157 -7.74 -7.17 8.50
CA VAL A 157 -9.08 -7.78 8.37
C VAL A 157 -9.73 -7.85 9.75
N THR A 158 -10.83 -7.13 9.92
CA THR A 158 -11.63 -7.16 11.15
C THR A 158 -12.76 -8.18 10.98
N GLY A 159 -12.47 -9.45 11.26
CA GLY A 159 -13.42 -10.57 11.14
C GLY A 159 -13.03 -11.61 10.10
N ALA A 160 -14.03 -12.23 9.48
CA ALA A 160 -13.86 -13.29 8.50
C ALA A 160 -13.40 -12.73 7.14
N VAL A 161 -12.61 -13.51 6.40
CA VAL A 161 -12.25 -13.16 5.02
C VAL A 161 -13.45 -13.42 4.11
N ARG A 162 -14.07 -12.35 3.61
CA ARG A 162 -15.12 -12.37 2.59
C ARG A 162 -14.61 -12.83 1.22
N LEU A 163 -15.14 -13.96 0.74
CA LEU A 163 -14.85 -14.56 -0.56
C LEU A 163 -16.08 -14.48 -1.47
N LEU A 164 -15.92 -13.82 -2.63
CA LEU A 164 -16.91 -13.83 -3.72
C LEU A 164 -16.41 -14.71 -4.85
N VAL A 165 -17.24 -15.69 -5.25
CA VAL A 165 -16.95 -16.59 -6.37
C VAL A 165 -17.78 -16.17 -7.58
N VAL A 166 -17.13 -16.09 -8.75
CA VAL A 166 -17.77 -15.88 -10.04
C VAL A 166 -17.50 -17.11 -10.90
N SER A 167 -18.56 -17.83 -11.30
CA SER A 167 -18.43 -18.96 -12.21
C SER A 167 -19.49 -18.90 -13.32
N PRO A 168 -19.12 -18.37 -14.51
CA PRO A 168 -20.10 -18.11 -15.56
C PRO A 168 -20.61 -19.35 -16.30
N LEU A 169 -19.80 -20.41 -16.37
CA LEU A 169 -20.07 -21.60 -17.20
C LEU A 169 -20.29 -22.88 -16.41
N ASP A 170 -19.83 -22.94 -15.15
CA ASP A 170 -19.90 -24.12 -14.29
C ASP A 170 -20.62 -23.77 -13.00
N GLU A 171 -21.96 -23.84 -13.03
CA GLU A 171 -22.81 -23.45 -11.90
C GLU A 171 -22.57 -24.30 -10.63
N GLU A 172 -22.00 -25.49 -10.79
CA GLU A 172 -21.67 -26.42 -9.70
C GLU A 172 -20.28 -26.17 -9.09
N ALA A 173 -19.40 -25.42 -9.77
CA ALA A 173 -18.07 -25.12 -9.27
C ALA A 173 -18.07 -24.39 -7.90
N PRO A 174 -18.91 -23.37 -7.67
CA PRO A 174 -19.01 -22.74 -6.36
C PRO A 174 -19.44 -23.70 -5.25
N ALA A 175 -20.37 -24.64 -5.53
CA ALA A 175 -20.82 -25.62 -4.54
C ALA A 175 -19.67 -26.57 -4.14
N ARG A 176 -18.89 -27.05 -5.12
CA ARG A 176 -17.71 -27.89 -4.88
C ARG A 176 -16.63 -27.16 -4.08
N LEU A 177 -16.34 -25.91 -4.45
CA LEU A 177 -15.36 -25.09 -3.71
C LEU A 177 -15.85 -24.82 -2.27
N ARG A 178 -17.12 -24.47 -2.09
CA ARG A 178 -17.71 -24.24 -0.77
C ARG A 178 -17.58 -25.47 0.14
N ALA A 179 -17.89 -26.66 -0.38
CA ALA A 179 -17.78 -27.91 0.38
C ALA A 179 -16.36 -28.14 0.92
N MET A 180 -15.33 -27.77 0.15
CA MET A 180 -13.94 -27.91 0.57
C MET A 180 -13.50 -26.85 1.58
N LEU A 181 -14.10 -25.66 1.52
CA LEU A 181 -13.84 -24.56 2.45
C LEU A 181 -14.74 -24.59 3.68
N GLN A 182 -15.62 -25.58 3.80
CA GLN A 182 -16.57 -25.72 4.91
C GLN A 182 -15.91 -25.60 6.29
N PRO A 183 -14.74 -26.19 6.58
CA PRO A 183 -14.08 -26.00 7.88
C PRO A 183 -13.69 -24.53 8.18
N ALA A 184 -13.28 -23.78 7.16
CA ALA A 184 -12.95 -22.36 7.31
C ALA A 184 -14.20 -21.47 7.46
N ILE A 185 -15.31 -21.88 6.84
CA ILE A 185 -16.61 -21.22 6.97
C ILE A 185 -17.18 -21.47 8.37
N ASP A 186 -17.17 -22.72 8.84
CA ASP A 186 -17.71 -23.12 10.15
C ASP A 186 -16.94 -22.48 11.31
N SER A 187 -15.61 -22.32 11.16
CA SER A 187 -14.78 -21.63 12.15
C SER A 187 -14.92 -20.10 12.12
N GLY A 188 -15.68 -19.54 11.17
CA GLY A 188 -15.81 -18.09 10.99
C GLY A 188 -14.54 -17.41 10.48
N ALA A 189 -13.57 -18.17 9.97
CA ALA A 189 -12.35 -17.63 9.37
C ALA A 189 -12.60 -17.08 7.95
N LEU A 190 -13.60 -17.63 7.25
CA LEU A 190 -14.01 -17.26 5.90
C LEU A 190 -15.52 -16.99 5.86
N GLU A 191 -15.90 -15.87 5.30
CA GLU A 191 -17.30 -15.53 5.02
C GLU A 191 -17.57 -15.82 3.54
N TRP A 192 -18.45 -16.78 3.30
CA TRP A 192 -18.87 -17.14 1.95
C TRP A 192 -19.93 -16.17 1.45
N MET A 193 -19.62 -15.40 0.41
CA MET A 193 -20.58 -14.50 -0.21
C MET A 193 -21.39 -15.24 -1.28
N GLU A 194 -22.60 -14.74 -1.55
CA GLU A 194 -23.47 -15.32 -2.57
C GLU A 194 -22.77 -15.36 -3.95
N PRO A 195 -22.58 -16.55 -4.55
CA PRO A 195 -21.81 -16.70 -5.78
C PRO A 195 -22.54 -16.15 -6.99
N LEU A 196 -21.79 -15.69 -7.98
CA LEU A 196 -22.31 -15.17 -9.25
C LEU A 196 -22.20 -16.24 -10.33
N VAL A 197 -23.35 -16.83 -10.66
CA VAL A 197 -23.53 -17.91 -11.64
C VAL A 197 -24.73 -17.62 -12.56
N GLY A 198 -24.79 -18.25 -13.72
CA GLY A 198 -25.91 -18.15 -14.66
C GLY A 198 -26.22 -16.70 -15.05
N ALA A 199 -27.46 -16.24 -14.85
CA ALA A 199 -27.83 -14.86 -15.15
C ALA A 199 -27.10 -13.81 -14.27
N ARG A 200 -26.59 -14.20 -13.10
CA ARG A 200 -25.86 -13.31 -12.16
C ARG A 200 -24.39 -13.16 -12.51
N SER A 201 -23.86 -13.96 -13.44
CA SER A 201 -22.50 -13.80 -13.98
C SER A 201 -22.44 -12.85 -15.19
N ARG A 202 -23.53 -12.14 -15.49
CA ARG A 202 -23.52 -11.06 -16.49
C ARG A 202 -22.63 -9.91 -16.07
N ARG A 203 -22.00 -9.26 -17.06
CA ARG A 203 -21.02 -8.20 -16.87
C ARG A 203 -21.51 -7.08 -15.95
N ASP A 204 -22.69 -6.55 -16.22
CA ASP A 204 -23.33 -5.48 -15.45
C ASP A 204 -23.54 -5.91 -13.99
N TYR A 205 -24.10 -7.10 -13.77
CA TYR A 205 -24.34 -7.65 -12.45
C TYR A 205 -23.05 -7.86 -11.65
N VAL A 206 -22.00 -8.39 -12.28
CA VAL A 206 -20.68 -8.60 -11.65
C VAL A 206 -20.08 -7.26 -11.22
N ILE A 207 -20.11 -6.24 -12.09
CA ILE A 207 -19.57 -4.90 -11.78
C ILE A 207 -20.37 -4.26 -10.64
N ASP A 208 -21.70 -4.30 -10.71
CA ASP A 208 -22.56 -3.69 -9.69
C ASP A 208 -22.41 -4.38 -8.33
N ARG A 209 -22.28 -5.72 -8.31
CA ARG A 209 -22.00 -6.44 -7.07
C ARG A 209 -20.65 -6.04 -6.48
N LEU A 210 -19.62 -5.88 -7.30
CA LEU A 210 -18.27 -5.52 -6.83
C LEU A 210 -18.18 -4.07 -6.32
N ARG A 211 -19.12 -3.20 -6.70
CA ARG A 211 -19.26 -1.83 -6.17
C ARG A 211 -20.09 -1.76 -4.88
N SER A 212 -20.86 -2.80 -4.57
CA SER A 212 -21.82 -2.84 -3.47
C SER A 212 -21.22 -3.38 -2.16
N GLU A 213 -21.73 -2.88 -1.03
CA GLU A 213 -21.35 -3.36 0.30
C GLU A 213 -22.20 -4.56 0.75
N PRO A 214 -21.64 -5.52 1.52
CA PRO A 214 -20.22 -5.63 1.86
C PRO A 214 -19.38 -6.01 0.64
N ALA A 215 -18.25 -5.32 0.43
CA ALA A 215 -17.31 -5.60 -0.65
C ALA A 215 -16.47 -6.87 -0.34
N PRO A 216 -16.17 -7.73 -1.33
CA PRO A 216 -15.33 -8.91 -1.10
C PRO A 216 -13.89 -8.50 -0.77
N HIS A 217 -13.19 -9.33 0.01
CA HIS A 217 -11.74 -9.23 0.12
C HIS A 217 -11.02 -10.03 -0.98
N ILE A 218 -11.65 -11.12 -1.42
CA ILE A 218 -11.16 -12.02 -2.47
C ILE A 218 -12.23 -12.18 -3.54
N LEU A 219 -11.83 -11.98 -4.80
CA LEU A 219 -12.61 -12.35 -5.97
C LEU A 219 -12.00 -13.62 -6.59
N HIS A 220 -12.71 -14.74 -6.55
CA HIS A 220 -12.30 -16.00 -7.18
C HIS A 220 -13.12 -16.22 -8.45
N PHE A 221 -12.46 -16.09 -9.59
CA PHE A 221 -13.06 -16.36 -10.90
C PHE A 221 -12.74 -17.79 -11.35
N ILE A 222 -13.78 -18.57 -11.64
CA ILE A 222 -13.68 -19.94 -12.16
C ILE A 222 -14.33 -19.97 -13.54
N GLY A 223 -13.53 -20.12 -14.60
CA GLY A 223 -14.07 -20.09 -15.96
C GLY A 223 -13.02 -20.15 -17.05
N HIS A 224 -13.27 -19.50 -18.18
CA HIS A 224 -12.34 -19.46 -19.29
C HIS A 224 -11.73 -18.07 -19.46
N GLY A 225 -10.41 -18.04 -19.63
CA GLY A 225 -9.67 -16.89 -20.10
C GLY A 225 -9.41 -17.02 -21.59
N GLY A 226 -8.97 -15.94 -22.22
CA GLY A 226 -8.52 -15.96 -23.60
C GLY A 226 -7.94 -14.63 -24.02
N VAL A 227 -7.75 -14.48 -25.32
CA VAL A 227 -7.37 -13.21 -25.95
C VAL A 227 -8.41 -12.86 -27.00
N ASP A 228 -8.74 -11.57 -27.11
CA ASP A 228 -9.61 -11.08 -28.19
C ASP A 228 -8.87 -11.02 -29.54
N ALA A 229 -9.57 -10.58 -30.58
CA ALA A 229 -9.00 -10.43 -31.92
C ALA A 229 -7.83 -9.43 -32.01
N LYS A 230 -7.70 -8.53 -31.02
CA LYS A 230 -6.58 -7.58 -30.90
C LYS A 230 -5.45 -8.13 -30.03
N GLY A 231 -5.61 -9.34 -29.50
CA GLY A 231 -4.66 -9.98 -28.60
C GLY A 231 -4.75 -9.50 -27.16
N ALA A 232 -5.79 -8.75 -26.78
CA ALA A 232 -5.97 -8.28 -25.40
C ALA A 232 -6.60 -9.38 -24.52
N PRO A 233 -6.17 -9.55 -23.26
CA PRO A 233 -6.74 -10.57 -22.37
C PRO A 233 -8.23 -10.33 -22.07
N VAL A 234 -9.02 -11.40 -22.15
CA VAL A 234 -10.45 -11.42 -21.82
C VAL A 234 -10.80 -12.54 -20.85
N LEU A 235 -11.80 -12.30 -20.00
CA LEU A 235 -12.48 -13.33 -19.20
C LEU A 235 -13.86 -13.59 -19.79
N GLN A 236 -14.22 -14.85 -19.99
CA GLN A 236 -15.52 -15.22 -20.55
C GLN A 236 -16.60 -15.13 -19.47
N LEU A 237 -17.59 -14.28 -19.70
CA LEU A 237 -18.80 -14.13 -18.89
C LEU A 237 -20.04 -14.60 -19.66
N THR A 238 -21.18 -14.63 -18.99
CA THR A 238 -22.48 -14.87 -19.62
C THR A 238 -23.06 -13.55 -20.14
N ASP A 239 -23.67 -13.53 -21.32
CA ASP A 239 -24.37 -12.37 -21.86
C ASP A 239 -25.88 -12.36 -21.54
N ALA A 240 -26.62 -11.44 -22.18
CA ALA A 240 -28.06 -11.28 -22.01
C ALA A 240 -28.87 -12.49 -22.50
N ASP A 241 -28.35 -13.25 -23.46
CA ASP A 241 -29.00 -14.41 -24.08
C ASP A 241 -28.53 -15.74 -23.46
N GLY A 242 -27.61 -15.68 -22.49
CA GLY A 242 -27.02 -16.86 -21.86
C GLY A 242 -25.79 -17.41 -22.60
N ALA A 243 -25.31 -16.73 -23.64
CA ALA A 243 -24.13 -17.11 -24.40
C ALA A 243 -22.84 -16.56 -23.77
N SER A 244 -21.69 -17.10 -24.20
CA SER A 244 -20.37 -16.68 -23.72
C SER A 244 -19.96 -15.37 -24.39
N ALA A 245 -19.69 -14.34 -23.59
CA ALA A 245 -19.17 -13.05 -24.03
C ALA A 245 -17.87 -12.68 -23.31
N GLY A 246 -16.88 -12.24 -24.09
CA GLY A 246 -15.59 -11.81 -23.56
C GLY A 246 -15.67 -10.45 -22.85
N LEU A 247 -15.28 -10.39 -21.58
CA LEU A 247 -15.02 -9.16 -20.85
C LEU A 247 -13.53 -8.82 -20.92
N SER A 248 -13.21 -7.65 -21.49
CA SER A 248 -11.86 -7.08 -21.44
C SER A 248 -11.37 -6.95 -20.00
N VAL A 249 -10.20 -7.53 -19.73
CA VAL A 249 -9.57 -7.47 -18.39
C VAL A 249 -9.12 -6.06 -18.05
N GLU A 250 -8.69 -5.28 -19.04
CA GLU A 250 -8.34 -3.87 -18.85
C GLU A 250 -9.55 -3.05 -18.37
N LEU A 251 -10.71 -3.26 -19.01
CA LEU A 251 -11.95 -2.62 -18.57
C LEU A 251 -12.32 -3.09 -17.16
N LEU A 252 -12.25 -4.39 -16.87
CA LEU A 252 -12.51 -4.91 -15.54
C LEU A 252 -11.58 -4.27 -14.49
N ALA A 253 -10.28 -4.18 -14.76
CA ALA A 253 -9.30 -3.55 -13.88
C ALA A 253 -9.64 -2.08 -13.59
N LYS A 254 -10.09 -1.33 -14.60
CA LYS A 254 -10.54 0.06 -14.43
C LYS A 254 -11.80 0.14 -13.57
N GLU A 255 -12.78 -0.73 -13.79
CA GLU A 255 -14.02 -0.77 -13.02
C GLU A 255 -13.79 -1.16 -11.56
N LEU A 256 -12.82 -2.04 -11.29
CA LEU A 256 -12.48 -2.50 -9.95
C LEU A 256 -11.52 -1.57 -9.20
N ALA A 257 -11.00 -0.51 -9.83
CA ALA A 257 -10.03 0.39 -9.21
C ALA A 257 -10.50 0.98 -7.86
N GLY A 258 -11.79 1.23 -7.70
CA GLY A 258 -12.37 1.68 -6.43
C GLY A 258 -12.43 0.58 -5.37
N ALA A 259 -12.86 -0.64 -5.76
CA ALA A 259 -12.92 -1.80 -4.87
C ALA A 259 -11.52 -2.22 -4.39
N PHE A 260 -10.51 -2.14 -5.27
CA PHE A 260 -9.12 -2.44 -4.95
C PHE A 260 -8.54 -1.54 -3.86
N ARG A 261 -8.99 -0.28 -3.75
CA ARG A 261 -8.60 0.60 -2.62
C ARG A 261 -9.32 0.27 -1.32
N GLY A 262 -10.52 -0.29 -1.41
CA GLY A 262 -11.36 -0.62 -0.27
C GLY A 262 -10.95 -1.93 0.37
N ASP A 263 -11.75 -2.97 0.17
CA ASP A 263 -11.55 -4.27 0.81
C ASP A 263 -10.96 -5.33 -0.12
N LEU A 264 -11.18 -5.21 -1.44
CA LEU A 264 -10.72 -6.19 -2.42
C LEU A 264 -9.20 -6.12 -2.56
N ARG A 265 -8.53 -7.22 -2.25
CA ARG A 265 -7.06 -7.31 -2.21
C ARG A 265 -6.53 -8.34 -3.19
N LEU A 266 -7.17 -9.50 -3.19
CA LEU A 266 -6.72 -10.67 -3.94
C LEU A 266 -7.72 -11.03 -5.04
N VAL A 267 -7.20 -11.26 -6.23
CA VAL A 267 -7.95 -11.92 -7.30
C VAL A 267 -7.35 -13.29 -7.55
N VAL A 268 -8.20 -14.33 -7.61
CA VAL A 268 -7.81 -15.69 -7.98
C VAL A 268 -8.43 -16.01 -9.32
N LEU A 269 -7.60 -16.14 -10.34
CA LEU A 269 -8.00 -16.52 -11.70
C LEU A 269 -7.77 -18.03 -11.88
N GLU A 270 -8.77 -18.81 -11.53
CA GLU A 270 -8.89 -20.23 -11.91
C GLU A 270 -9.54 -20.31 -13.30
N ALA A 271 -8.87 -19.65 -14.25
CA ALA A 271 -9.24 -19.65 -15.65
C ALA A 271 -8.14 -20.33 -16.45
N CYS A 272 -8.52 -21.15 -17.44
CA CYS A 272 -7.57 -21.66 -18.42
C CYS A 272 -6.77 -20.45 -18.97
N GLN A 273 -5.44 -20.45 -18.79
CA GLN A 273 -4.52 -19.43 -19.29
C GLN A 273 -4.59 -18.04 -18.61
N GLY A 274 -5.08 -17.92 -17.37
CA GLY A 274 -5.18 -16.64 -16.65
C GLY A 274 -3.86 -15.86 -16.45
N ALA A 275 -2.72 -16.56 -16.43
CA ALA A 275 -1.37 -15.97 -16.38
C ALA A 275 -0.63 -16.04 -17.72
N GLN A 276 -1.23 -16.66 -18.75
CA GLN A 276 -0.61 -16.69 -20.07
C GLN A 276 -0.65 -15.29 -20.67
N PRO A 277 0.47 -14.77 -21.18
CA PRO A 277 0.51 -13.41 -21.67
C PRO A 277 -0.21 -13.31 -23.03
N GLY A 278 -1.11 -12.33 -23.14
CA GLY A 278 -1.70 -11.89 -24.39
C GLY A 278 -0.69 -11.18 -25.29
N ALA A 279 -1.14 -10.48 -26.33
CA ALA A 279 -0.24 -9.78 -27.25
C ALA A 279 0.65 -8.75 -26.55
N LEU A 280 0.21 -8.20 -25.41
CA LEU A 280 0.93 -7.16 -24.67
C LEU A 280 1.24 -7.53 -23.22
N THR A 281 0.34 -8.24 -22.51
CA THR A 281 0.50 -8.60 -21.09
C THR A 281 -0.53 -9.69 -20.70
N SER A 282 -0.40 -10.27 -19.51
CA SER A 282 -1.35 -11.27 -18.97
C SER A 282 -2.55 -10.61 -18.26
N ALA A 283 -3.66 -11.36 -18.12
CA ALA A 283 -4.81 -10.89 -17.35
C ALA A 283 -4.44 -10.60 -15.89
N ALA A 284 -3.59 -11.44 -15.30
CA ALA A 284 -3.13 -11.30 -13.93
C ALA A 284 -2.31 -10.01 -13.70
N GLU A 285 -1.39 -9.71 -14.62
CA GLU A 285 -0.60 -8.49 -14.54
C GLU A 285 -1.47 -7.23 -14.71
N LEU A 286 -2.41 -7.21 -15.66
CA LEU A 286 -3.33 -6.08 -15.85
C LEU A 286 -4.18 -5.80 -14.60
N LEU A 287 -4.67 -6.82 -13.93
CA LEU A 287 -5.44 -6.66 -12.69
C LEU A 287 -4.57 -6.14 -11.54
N ALA A 288 -3.34 -6.62 -11.43
CA ALA A 288 -2.38 -6.12 -10.44
C ALA A 288 -1.98 -4.65 -10.71
N GLN A 289 -1.65 -4.29 -11.96
CA GLN A 289 -1.42 -2.89 -12.37
C GLN A 289 -2.69 -2.04 -12.15
N GLY A 290 -3.86 -2.65 -12.33
CA GLY A 290 -5.19 -2.12 -12.06
C GLY A 290 -5.46 -1.80 -10.58
N GLY A 291 -4.68 -2.35 -9.66
CA GLY A 291 -4.73 -2.04 -8.23
C GLY A 291 -4.94 -3.23 -7.33
N ALA A 292 -5.16 -4.44 -7.86
CA ALA A 292 -5.14 -5.64 -7.02
C ALA A 292 -3.78 -5.73 -6.31
N ASP A 293 -3.80 -6.10 -5.03
CA ASP A 293 -2.57 -6.23 -4.24
C ASP A 293 -1.78 -7.45 -4.70
N ALA A 294 -2.50 -8.53 -5.00
CA ALA A 294 -1.95 -9.67 -5.69
C ALA A 294 -2.99 -10.38 -6.57
N VAL A 295 -2.50 -11.13 -7.55
CA VAL A 295 -3.31 -11.98 -8.42
C VAL A 295 -2.68 -13.35 -8.51
N VAL A 296 -3.43 -14.38 -8.12
CA VAL A 296 -3.05 -15.79 -8.34
C VAL A 296 -3.68 -16.23 -9.66
N ALA A 297 -2.88 -16.79 -10.56
CA ALA A 297 -3.38 -17.23 -11.86
C ALA A 297 -2.58 -18.43 -12.39
N HIS A 298 -3.14 -19.18 -13.33
CA HIS A 298 -2.50 -20.37 -13.91
C HIS A 298 -1.86 -20.04 -15.28
N LEU A 299 -0.62 -20.46 -15.49
CA LEU A 299 0.09 -20.31 -16.77
C LEU A 299 -0.51 -21.18 -17.87
N TRP A 300 -0.99 -22.37 -17.52
CA TRP A 300 -1.60 -23.32 -18.43
C TRP A 300 -2.75 -24.09 -17.74
N PRO A 301 -3.65 -24.71 -18.51
CA PRO A 301 -4.71 -25.54 -17.94
C PRO A 301 -4.15 -26.67 -17.07
N VAL A 302 -4.77 -26.88 -15.91
CA VAL A 302 -4.47 -27.98 -14.97
C VAL A 302 -5.69 -28.88 -14.84
N LYS A 303 -5.48 -30.15 -14.49
CA LYS A 303 -6.58 -31.09 -14.27
C LYS A 303 -7.46 -30.64 -13.11
N THR A 304 -8.76 -30.95 -13.19
CA THR A 304 -9.78 -30.47 -12.24
C THR A 304 -9.50 -30.86 -10.79
N ASP A 305 -8.99 -32.07 -10.57
CA ASP A 305 -8.59 -32.59 -9.25
C ASP A 305 -7.35 -31.88 -8.69
N VAL A 306 -6.36 -31.59 -9.54
CA VAL A 306 -5.16 -30.83 -9.18
C VAL A 306 -5.50 -29.37 -8.86
N ALA A 307 -6.30 -28.70 -9.70
CA ALA A 307 -6.80 -27.34 -9.45
C ALA A 307 -7.52 -27.26 -8.09
N ARG A 308 -8.35 -28.27 -7.82
CA ARG A 308 -9.07 -28.42 -6.57
C ARG A 308 -8.14 -28.57 -5.37
N ALA A 309 -7.14 -29.45 -5.45
CA ALA A 309 -6.17 -29.63 -4.38
C ALA A 309 -5.34 -28.37 -4.12
N CYS A 310 -4.94 -27.68 -5.19
CA CYS A 310 -4.24 -26.40 -5.14
C CYS A 310 -5.09 -25.33 -4.42
N SER A 311 -6.32 -25.08 -4.86
CA SER A 311 -7.24 -24.12 -4.24
C SER A 311 -7.54 -24.49 -2.77
N ARG A 312 -7.72 -25.78 -2.46
CA ARG A 312 -7.90 -26.25 -1.07
C ARG A 312 -6.72 -25.89 -0.18
N ALA A 313 -5.52 -26.25 -0.61
CA ALA A 313 -4.29 -26.02 0.14
C ALA A 313 -4.03 -24.51 0.31
N PHE A 314 -4.22 -23.73 -0.76
CA PHE A 314 -4.06 -22.29 -0.76
C PHE A 314 -4.98 -21.61 0.27
N TYR A 315 -6.30 -21.82 0.19
CA TYR A 315 -7.23 -21.19 1.13
C TYR A 315 -7.06 -21.71 2.56
N ARG A 316 -6.80 -23.01 2.74
CA ARG A 316 -6.51 -23.57 4.08
C ARG A 316 -5.31 -22.86 4.72
N ALA A 317 -4.24 -22.61 3.97
CA ALA A 317 -3.09 -21.86 4.47
C ALA A 317 -3.43 -20.37 4.72
N LEU A 318 -4.23 -19.77 3.84
CA LEU A 318 -4.55 -18.34 3.84
C LEU A 318 -5.40 -17.91 5.03
N VAL A 319 -6.43 -18.68 5.37
CA VAL A 319 -7.39 -18.34 6.43
C VAL A 319 -7.32 -19.27 7.63
N GLY A 320 -6.71 -20.44 7.52
CA GLY A 320 -6.56 -21.38 8.63
C GLY A 320 -5.56 -20.90 9.68
N ASP A 321 -5.52 -21.60 10.81
CA ASP A 321 -4.60 -21.32 11.90
C ASP A 321 -3.18 -21.83 11.58
N THR A 322 -2.50 -21.13 10.68
CA THR A 322 -1.13 -21.43 10.25
C THR A 322 -0.18 -20.31 10.67
N ARG A 323 1.12 -20.62 10.77
CA ARG A 323 2.16 -19.66 11.18
C ARG A 323 2.33 -18.48 10.21
N HIS A 324 1.85 -18.62 8.98
CA HIS A 324 1.95 -17.64 7.90
C HIS A 324 0.57 -17.33 7.31
N ARG A 325 -0.48 -17.43 8.13
CA ARG A 325 -1.83 -17.03 7.74
C ARG A 325 -1.81 -15.60 7.17
N GLY A 326 -2.49 -15.41 6.04
CA GLY A 326 -2.56 -14.13 5.34
C GLY A 326 -1.37 -13.80 4.43
N ASP A 327 -0.28 -14.59 4.45
CA ASP A 327 0.86 -14.47 3.54
C ASP A 327 0.58 -15.23 2.23
N VAL A 328 0.20 -14.53 1.18
CA VAL A 328 -0.26 -15.17 -0.07
C VAL A 328 0.84 -15.94 -0.79
N ALA A 329 2.10 -15.51 -0.68
CA ALA A 329 3.21 -16.22 -1.34
C ALA A 329 3.51 -17.54 -0.64
N ARG A 330 3.50 -17.55 0.71
CA ARG A 330 3.65 -18.80 1.46
C ARG A 330 2.44 -19.73 1.31
N CYS A 331 1.23 -19.17 1.23
CA CYS A 331 0.05 -19.98 0.94
C CYS A 331 0.12 -20.63 -0.45
N LEU A 332 0.67 -19.93 -1.44
CA LEU A 332 0.90 -20.52 -2.76
C LEU A 332 2.02 -21.57 -2.74
N HIS A 333 3.11 -21.31 -2.01
CA HIS A 333 4.16 -22.31 -1.76
C HIS A 333 3.58 -23.62 -1.17
N ASP A 334 2.71 -23.52 -0.16
CA ASP A 334 2.05 -24.69 0.45
C ASP A 334 1.17 -25.42 -0.56
N ALA A 335 0.47 -24.68 -1.44
CA ALA A 335 -0.35 -25.25 -2.49
C ALA A 335 0.50 -26.04 -3.51
N ARG A 336 1.62 -25.47 -3.98
CA ARG A 336 2.55 -26.16 -4.90
C ARG A 336 3.15 -27.41 -4.24
N SER A 337 3.57 -27.30 -2.99
CA SER A 337 4.12 -28.41 -2.21
C SER A 337 3.09 -29.54 -2.04
N THR A 338 1.83 -29.18 -1.82
CA THR A 338 0.72 -30.14 -1.74
C THR A 338 0.53 -30.86 -3.08
N VAL A 339 0.55 -30.14 -4.21
CA VAL A 339 0.42 -30.75 -5.54
C VAL A 339 1.56 -31.74 -5.81
N LEU A 340 2.82 -31.36 -5.54
CA LEU A 340 3.96 -32.27 -5.72
C LEU A 340 3.85 -33.51 -4.84
N THR A 341 3.33 -33.37 -3.62
CA THR A 341 3.21 -34.51 -2.68
C THR A 341 2.04 -35.43 -3.02
N GLU A 342 0.87 -34.88 -3.32
CA GLU A 342 -0.36 -35.67 -3.56
C GLU A 342 -0.43 -36.27 -4.98
N PHE A 343 0.24 -35.66 -5.97
CA PHE A 343 0.12 -36.01 -7.38
C PHE A 343 1.45 -36.48 -7.99
N GLY A 344 2.26 -37.20 -7.21
CA GLY A 344 3.47 -37.87 -7.69
C GLY A 344 4.44 -36.93 -8.39
N GLU A 345 4.78 -35.81 -7.76
CA GLU A 345 5.71 -34.78 -8.26
C GLU A 345 5.28 -34.13 -9.59
N SER A 346 3.99 -34.14 -9.91
CA SER A 346 3.44 -33.55 -11.14
C SER A 346 3.90 -32.10 -11.36
N ALA A 347 4.39 -31.82 -12.57
CA ALA A 347 4.77 -30.47 -13.00
C ALA A 347 3.58 -29.47 -13.04
N GLU A 348 2.33 -29.93 -12.87
CA GLU A 348 1.17 -29.06 -12.69
C GLU A 348 1.32 -28.12 -11.48
N ALA A 349 2.16 -28.49 -10.50
CA ALA A 349 2.53 -27.64 -9.37
C ALA A 349 3.17 -26.29 -9.77
N PHE A 350 3.70 -26.17 -10.99
CA PHE A 350 4.35 -24.93 -11.46
C PHE A 350 3.44 -24.07 -12.35
N SER A 351 2.20 -24.50 -12.60
CA SER A 351 1.21 -23.68 -13.31
C SER A 351 0.73 -22.46 -12.51
N PRO A 352 0.37 -22.60 -11.21
CA PRO A 352 -0.16 -21.46 -10.47
C PRO A 352 0.98 -20.51 -10.11
N VAL A 353 0.85 -19.24 -10.50
CA VAL A 353 1.81 -18.16 -10.30
C VAL A 353 1.16 -17.00 -9.56
N LEU A 354 1.98 -16.22 -8.85
CA LEU A 354 1.55 -15.07 -8.07
C LEU A 354 2.12 -13.79 -8.66
N TYR A 355 1.25 -12.91 -9.14
CA TYR A 355 1.59 -11.53 -9.44
C TYR A 355 1.42 -10.69 -8.19
N LEU A 356 2.46 -9.97 -7.77
CA LEU A 356 2.49 -9.20 -6.53
C LEU A 356 2.93 -7.76 -6.80
N ARG A 357 2.12 -6.80 -6.36
CA ARG A 357 2.42 -5.37 -6.53
C ARG A 357 3.49 -4.89 -5.53
N GLY A 358 3.30 -5.19 -4.24
CA GLY A 358 4.17 -4.69 -3.17
C GLY A 358 5.28 -5.62 -2.69
N SER A 359 6.15 -5.09 -1.83
CA SER A 359 7.34 -5.74 -1.29
C SER A 359 7.08 -6.63 -0.06
N ASP A 360 5.83 -6.78 0.39
CA ASP A 360 5.42 -7.76 1.40
C ASP A 360 4.30 -8.66 0.85
N THR A 361 4.33 -9.92 1.25
CA THR A 361 3.43 -10.97 0.78
C THR A 361 2.22 -11.12 1.70
N THR A 362 2.19 -10.42 2.82
CA THR A 362 1.08 -10.42 3.79
C THR A 362 -0.06 -9.51 3.31
N LEU A 363 -1.15 -10.07 2.78
CA LEU A 363 -2.32 -9.28 2.35
C LEU A 363 -3.40 -9.15 3.42
N PHE A 364 -3.45 -10.13 4.34
CA PHE A 364 -4.47 -10.22 5.37
C PHE A 364 -3.81 -10.23 6.74
N SER A 365 -3.73 -9.07 7.38
CA SER A 365 -3.27 -9.00 8.77
C SER A 365 -4.44 -9.32 9.71
N PHE A 366 -4.34 -10.46 10.38
CA PHE A 366 -5.29 -10.90 11.41
C PHE A 366 -4.75 -10.50 12.77
N ARG A 367 -5.56 -9.85 13.61
CA ARG A 367 -5.17 -9.63 15.02
C ARG A 367 -4.92 -11.00 15.66
N PRO A 368 -3.85 -11.17 16.47
CA PRO A 368 -3.75 -12.33 17.32
C PRO A 368 -5.00 -12.37 18.19
N ALA A 369 -5.76 -13.46 18.11
CA ALA A 369 -6.91 -13.68 18.96
C ALA A 369 -6.42 -13.49 20.39
N ARG A 370 -6.90 -12.44 21.07
CA ARG A 370 -6.75 -12.38 22.52
C ARG A 370 -7.41 -13.65 23.02
N VAL A 371 -6.61 -14.57 23.56
CA VAL A 371 -7.07 -15.74 24.32
C VAL A 371 -8.24 -15.25 25.17
N ASN A 372 -9.40 -15.83 24.93
CA ASN A 372 -10.68 -15.46 25.50
C ASN A 372 -10.52 -15.08 26.98
N ALA A 373 -10.49 -13.77 27.26
CA ALA A 373 -10.94 -13.30 28.55
C ALA A 373 -12.44 -13.59 28.57
N ALA A 374 -12.86 -14.47 29.48
CA ALA A 374 -14.25 -14.81 29.73
C ALA A 374 -15.16 -13.58 29.65
N PRO A 375 -16.45 -13.72 29.25
CA PRO A 375 -17.35 -12.60 29.07
C PRO A 375 -17.33 -11.73 30.33
N ARG A 376 -16.78 -10.52 30.21
CA ARG A 376 -16.82 -9.53 31.29
C ARG A 376 -18.29 -9.27 31.57
N ALA A 377 -18.70 -9.48 32.82
CA ALA A 377 -20.01 -9.11 33.33
C ALA A 377 -20.35 -7.67 32.93
N PRO A 378 -21.64 -7.35 32.68
CA PRO A 378 -22.04 -6.03 32.22
C PRO A 378 -21.54 -4.99 33.23
N VAL A 379 -20.58 -4.17 32.76
CA VAL A 379 -20.16 -2.98 33.49
C VAL A 379 -21.40 -2.10 33.58
N ARG A 380 -21.85 -1.84 34.81
CA ARG A 380 -22.89 -0.84 35.07
C ARG A 380 -22.47 0.45 34.37
N SER A 381 -23.26 0.87 33.40
CA SER A 381 -23.14 2.16 32.75
C SER A 381 -23.26 3.25 33.82
N GLU A 382 -22.14 3.90 34.10
CA GLU A 382 -22.20 5.26 34.64
C GLU A 382 -22.95 6.15 33.65
N PRO A 383 -23.65 7.20 34.13
CA PRO A 383 -24.50 8.01 33.28
C PRO A 383 -23.67 8.63 32.16
N VAL A 384 -23.99 8.23 30.92
CA VAL A 384 -23.51 8.85 29.68
C VAL A 384 -23.83 10.34 29.79
N ARG A 385 -22.81 11.15 30.03
CA ARG A 385 -22.91 12.60 29.90
C ARG A 385 -23.12 12.89 28.42
N THR A 386 -24.10 13.74 28.14
CA THR A 386 -24.53 14.21 26.82
C THR A 386 -23.34 14.44 25.88
N GLU A 387 -23.05 13.48 25.01
CA GLU A 387 -22.13 13.65 23.89
C GLU A 387 -22.73 14.68 22.93
N ASP A 388 -21.95 15.68 22.51
CA ASP A 388 -22.40 16.60 21.47
C ASP A 388 -22.61 15.80 20.16
N PRO A 389 -23.85 15.69 19.66
CA PRO A 389 -24.14 14.92 18.45
C PRO A 389 -23.40 15.45 17.21
N SER A 390 -22.96 16.72 17.21
CA SER A 390 -22.21 17.32 16.12
C SER A 390 -20.77 16.80 16.01
N LEU A 391 -20.17 16.33 17.11
CA LEU A 391 -18.79 15.83 17.16
C LEU A 391 -18.67 14.32 16.98
N ARG A 392 -19.79 13.60 16.91
CA ARG A 392 -19.82 12.13 16.85
C ARG A 392 -18.96 11.55 15.72
N GLY A 393 -18.97 12.18 14.55
CA GLY A 393 -18.15 11.77 13.40
C GLY A 393 -16.65 11.90 13.66
N LEU A 394 -16.24 12.98 14.32
CA LEU A 394 -14.85 13.20 14.71
C LEU A 394 -14.40 12.18 15.75
N LEU A 395 -15.23 11.94 16.79
CA LEU A 395 -14.95 10.97 17.85
C LEU A 395 -14.84 9.54 17.30
N ASP A 396 -15.73 9.16 16.39
CA ASP A 396 -15.66 7.87 15.68
C ASP A 396 -14.37 7.76 14.86
N LEU A 397 -13.97 8.82 14.14
CA LEU A 397 -12.74 8.83 13.36
C LEU A 397 -11.48 8.66 14.23
N VAL A 398 -11.33 9.44 15.30
CA VAL A 398 -10.13 9.38 16.15
C VAL A 398 -10.05 8.10 17.00
N SER A 399 -11.14 7.31 17.05
CA SER A 399 -11.16 6.01 17.72
C SER A 399 -10.45 4.90 16.93
N ARG A 400 -10.25 5.08 15.62
CA ARG A 400 -9.63 4.13 14.67
C ARG A 400 -8.31 4.68 14.10
N PRO A 401 -7.52 3.88 13.36
CA PRO A 401 -6.37 4.41 12.61
C PRO A 401 -6.83 5.42 11.55
N PHE A 402 -6.20 6.60 11.55
CA PHE A 402 -6.47 7.68 10.60
C PHE A 402 -5.16 8.40 10.25
N SER A 403 -5.16 9.14 9.15
CA SER A 403 -4.08 10.05 8.78
C SER A 403 -4.49 11.49 9.07
N LEU A 404 -3.63 12.25 9.75
CA LEU A 404 -3.88 13.66 10.03
C LEU A 404 -3.26 14.50 8.91
N VAL A 405 -3.99 15.46 8.36
CA VAL A 405 -3.44 16.54 7.55
C VAL A 405 -3.73 17.85 8.27
N LEU A 406 -2.70 18.36 8.93
CA LEU A 406 -2.74 19.60 9.69
C LEU A 406 -2.25 20.75 8.80
N GLY A 407 -3.18 21.60 8.36
CA GLY A 407 -2.89 22.77 7.54
C GLY A 407 -2.36 23.95 8.34
N ASP A 408 -2.01 25.04 7.65
CA ASP A 408 -1.46 26.26 8.23
C ASP A 408 -2.51 27.37 8.42
N HIS A 409 -3.79 27.10 8.15
CA HIS A 409 -4.89 28.04 8.40
C HIS A 409 -5.39 27.95 9.84
N GLY A 410 -5.66 29.09 10.48
CA GLY A 410 -6.27 29.17 11.82
C GLY A 410 -5.31 28.94 13.00
N GLY A 411 -4.00 28.83 12.74
CA GLY A 411 -2.97 28.90 13.79
C GLY A 411 -2.58 30.34 14.08
N THR A 412 -2.36 30.68 15.36
CA THR A 412 -1.87 31.98 15.84
C THR A 412 -0.45 32.34 15.37
N THR A 413 0.14 31.57 14.45
CA THR A 413 1.56 31.69 14.14
C THR A 413 1.86 32.82 13.17
N ASP A 414 1.01 33.07 12.16
CA ASP A 414 1.44 33.90 11.04
C ASP A 414 1.05 35.39 11.16
N GLU A 415 0.30 35.78 12.20
CA GLU A 415 -0.15 37.16 12.40
C GLU A 415 1.02 38.12 12.69
N ASP A 416 1.93 37.74 13.59
CA ASP A 416 3.11 38.55 13.92
C ASP A 416 4.01 38.77 12.69
N LEU A 417 4.22 37.71 11.90
CA LEU A 417 4.97 37.82 10.65
C LEU A 417 4.24 38.73 9.65
N ARG A 418 2.92 38.57 9.49
CA ARG A 418 2.11 39.42 8.60
C ARG A 418 2.23 40.89 9.00
N GLU A 419 2.07 41.21 10.29
CA GLU A 419 2.20 42.58 10.80
C GLU A 419 3.58 43.16 10.51
N LEU A 420 4.64 42.38 10.77
CA LEU A 420 6.02 42.76 10.48
C LEU A 420 6.21 43.06 8.99
N LEU A 421 5.80 42.17 8.09
CA LEU A 421 5.95 42.37 6.65
C LEU A 421 5.17 43.60 6.16
N HIS A 422 3.92 43.79 6.61
CA HIS A 422 3.16 45.00 6.30
C HIS A 422 3.83 46.25 6.86
N GLY A 423 4.36 46.20 8.08
CA GLY A 423 5.15 47.27 8.70
C GLY A 423 6.34 47.69 7.85
N ARG A 424 7.08 46.73 7.30
CA ARG A 424 8.23 46.97 6.42
C ARG A 424 7.84 47.46 5.02
N MET A 425 6.65 47.11 4.55
CA MET A 425 6.14 47.53 3.24
C MET A 425 5.42 48.89 3.28
N ARG A 426 4.96 49.33 4.46
CA ARG A 426 4.34 50.65 4.67
C ARG A 426 5.28 51.77 4.24
N GLY A 427 4.75 52.75 3.49
CA GLY A 427 5.52 53.88 2.98
C GLY A 427 6.41 53.58 1.77
N THR A 428 6.42 52.34 1.26
CA THR A 428 7.11 51.98 0.01
C THR A 428 6.15 52.04 -1.19
N PRO A 429 6.64 52.19 -2.44
CA PRO A 429 5.81 52.04 -3.64
C PRO A 429 5.18 50.64 -3.80
N TRP A 430 5.60 49.68 -2.97
CA TRP A 430 5.13 48.29 -2.96
C TRP A 430 4.11 48.03 -1.85
N ALA A 431 3.60 49.07 -1.18
CA ALA A 431 2.56 48.94 -0.16
C ALA A 431 1.35 48.14 -0.68
N VAL A 432 0.78 47.31 0.18
CA VAL A 432 -0.23 46.32 -0.21
C VAL A 432 -1.48 46.39 0.66
N PRO A 433 -2.66 46.01 0.12
CA PRO A 433 -3.88 45.88 0.91
C PRO A 433 -3.69 44.88 2.06
N GLU A 434 -4.27 45.18 3.22
CA GLU A 434 -4.19 44.32 4.42
C GLU A 434 -4.83 42.93 4.22
N ALA A 435 -5.81 42.82 3.31
CA ALA A 435 -6.54 41.60 3.04
C ALA A 435 -5.82 40.60 2.11
N LEU A 436 -4.53 40.79 1.79
CA LEU A 436 -3.81 39.84 0.95
C LEU A 436 -3.55 38.51 1.69
N PRO A 437 -3.68 37.36 1.00
CA PRO A 437 -3.18 36.10 1.53
C PRO A 437 -1.69 36.20 1.88
N MET A 438 -1.27 35.45 2.91
CA MET A 438 0.13 35.43 3.36
C MET A 438 1.11 35.16 2.22
N SER A 439 0.73 34.29 1.29
CA SER A 439 1.56 33.93 0.14
C SER A 439 1.83 35.06 -0.83
N ALA A 440 0.80 35.87 -1.12
CA ALA A 440 0.91 37.02 -2.00
C ALA A 440 1.69 38.17 -1.31
N LEU A 441 1.51 38.34 0.00
CA LEU A 441 2.29 39.28 0.80
C LEU A 441 3.78 38.88 0.80
N ALA A 442 4.09 37.62 1.12
CA ALA A 442 5.43 37.10 1.13
C ALA A 442 6.09 37.18 -0.25
N GLN A 443 5.36 36.84 -1.34
CA GLN A 443 5.86 36.95 -2.71
C GLN A 443 6.28 38.40 -3.03
N ARG A 444 5.42 39.37 -2.75
CA ARG A 444 5.73 40.79 -3.00
C ARG A 444 6.87 41.30 -2.14
N PHE A 445 6.93 40.87 -0.88
CA PHE A 445 8.04 41.17 0.00
C PHE A 445 9.36 40.63 -0.56
N THR A 446 9.39 39.37 -0.97
CA THR A 446 10.56 38.71 -1.57
C THR A 446 11.01 39.38 -2.86
N LEU A 447 10.09 39.78 -3.74
CA LEU A 447 10.43 40.52 -4.96
C LEU A 447 11.09 41.88 -4.66
N ARG A 448 10.71 42.51 -3.54
CA ARG A 448 11.24 43.83 -3.17
C ARG A 448 12.55 43.76 -2.37
N PHE A 449 12.65 42.84 -1.42
CA PHE A 449 13.72 42.80 -0.40
C PHE A 449 14.59 41.55 -0.50
N GLY A 450 14.24 40.59 -1.35
CA GLY A 450 14.94 39.34 -1.55
C GLY A 450 14.58 38.24 -0.54
N PRO A 451 14.82 36.96 -0.89
CA PRO A 451 14.42 35.81 -0.07
C PRO A 451 15.19 35.72 1.26
N LYS A 452 16.48 36.08 1.28
CA LYS A 452 17.29 36.08 2.51
C LYS A 452 16.74 37.03 3.59
N THR A 453 16.15 38.15 3.17
CA THR A 453 15.55 39.12 4.10
C THR A 453 14.24 38.57 4.68
N LEU A 454 13.44 37.88 3.86
CA LEU A 454 12.24 37.19 4.33
C LEU A 454 12.60 36.11 5.36
N ASP A 455 13.61 35.28 5.07
CA ASP A 455 14.10 34.24 6.01
C ASP A 455 14.58 34.85 7.33
N SER A 456 15.29 35.98 7.27
CA SER A 456 15.78 36.68 8.46
C SER A 456 14.63 37.17 9.34
N HIS A 457 13.58 37.75 8.74
CA HIS A 457 12.40 38.19 9.48
C HIS A 457 11.54 37.02 9.98
N PHE A 458 11.48 35.93 9.22
CA PHE A 458 10.86 34.71 9.71
C PHE A 458 11.58 34.22 10.98
N GLN A 459 12.90 34.17 10.97
CA GLN A 459 13.66 33.79 12.16
C GLN A 459 13.50 34.80 13.30
N GLU A 460 13.43 36.10 13.01
CA GLU A 460 13.18 37.16 14.01
C GLU A 460 11.88 36.90 14.79
N VAL A 461 10.82 36.50 14.10
CA VAL A 461 9.51 36.23 14.72
C VAL A 461 9.50 34.87 15.43
N PHE A 462 10.11 33.84 14.84
CA PHE A 462 9.86 32.45 15.25
C PHE A 462 10.99 31.72 15.95
N ARG A 463 12.22 32.25 15.99
CA ARG A 463 13.39 31.53 16.55
C ARG A 463 13.16 31.04 17.98
N ASP A 464 12.55 31.88 18.81
CA ASP A 464 12.29 31.57 20.22
C ASP A 464 10.82 31.25 20.49
N ALA A 465 9.98 31.23 19.45
CA ALA A 465 8.57 30.92 19.56
C ALA A 465 8.36 29.42 19.80
N MET A 466 7.62 29.08 20.85
CA MET A 466 7.09 27.73 21.09
C MET A 466 5.58 27.77 21.16
N PRO A 467 4.88 27.95 20.01
CA PRO A 467 3.43 28.03 20.01
C PRO A 467 2.83 26.70 20.44
N THR A 468 2.01 26.72 21.49
CA THR A 468 1.16 25.60 21.90
C THR A 468 -0.23 25.81 21.30
N LEU A 469 -0.69 24.84 20.52
CA LEU A 469 -2.05 24.83 19.97
C LEU A 469 -2.88 23.80 20.75
N PRO A 470 -3.87 24.20 21.56
CA PRO A 470 -4.61 23.27 22.43
C PRO A 470 -5.24 22.09 21.68
N LEU A 471 -5.75 22.33 20.47
CA LEU A 471 -6.28 21.28 19.61
C LEU A 471 -5.20 20.29 19.16
N VAL A 472 -4.00 20.79 18.80
CA VAL A 472 -2.87 19.93 18.39
C VAL A 472 -2.37 19.11 19.57
N GLU A 473 -2.31 19.67 20.77
CA GLU A 473 -1.97 18.91 21.98
C GLU A 473 -3.00 17.81 22.29
N ALA A 474 -4.29 18.13 22.18
CA ALA A 474 -5.36 17.16 22.40
C ALA A 474 -5.32 16.03 21.37
N LEU A 475 -5.03 16.36 20.10
CA LEU A 475 -4.85 15.37 19.03
C LEU A 475 -3.60 14.53 19.24
N ALA A 476 -2.47 15.11 19.64
CA ALA A 476 -1.22 14.39 19.88
C ALA A 476 -1.38 13.28 20.93
N ARG A 477 -2.22 13.49 21.95
CA ARG A 477 -2.55 12.45 22.96
C ARG A 477 -3.30 11.26 22.38
N ARG A 478 -4.03 11.43 21.28
CA ARG A 478 -4.87 10.41 20.63
C ARG A 478 -4.25 9.84 19.34
N LEU A 479 -3.23 10.51 18.80
CA LEU A 479 -2.59 10.15 17.55
C LEU A 479 -1.89 8.79 17.69
N ARG A 480 -2.21 7.90 16.76
CA ARG A 480 -1.76 6.50 16.72
C ARG A 480 -0.62 6.35 15.70
N PRO A 481 0.14 5.24 15.75
CA PRO A 481 1.05 4.86 14.67
C PRO A 481 0.42 5.00 13.29
N GLY A 482 1.19 5.54 12.35
CA GLY A 482 0.70 5.91 11.03
C GLY A 482 1.50 7.03 10.39
N VAL A 483 0.93 7.55 9.32
CA VAL A 483 1.51 8.62 8.50
C VAL A 483 0.62 9.83 8.60
N HIS A 484 1.24 10.95 8.98
CA HIS A 484 0.58 12.22 9.24
C HIS A 484 1.35 13.33 8.51
N ILE A 485 0.64 14.40 8.18
CA ILE A 485 1.15 15.53 7.41
C ILE A 485 0.92 16.79 8.23
N THR A 486 1.94 17.64 8.29
CA THR A 486 1.83 18.98 8.85
C THR A 486 2.36 20.02 7.87
N LEU A 487 1.60 21.10 7.74
CA LEU A 487 1.96 22.31 6.98
C LEU A 487 2.47 23.41 7.92
N LEU A 488 2.51 23.15 9.23
CA LEU A 488 3.04 24.10 10.20
C LEU A 488 4.55 24.23 10.04
N ARG A 489 5.02 25.47 9.91
CA ARG A 489 6.46 25.80 9.78
C ARG A 489 7.22 25.67 11.10
N MET A 490 6.49 25.60 12.22
CA MET A 490 7.01 25.30 13.54
C MET A 490 6.76 23.84 13.92
N PRO A 491 7.64 23.20 14.71
CA PRO A 491 7.53 21.79 15.07
C PRO A 491 6.50 21.53 16.19
N VAL A 492 5.30 22.11 16.10
CA VAL A 492 4.29 22.07 17.17
C VAL A 492 3.78 20.66 17.41
N LEU A 493 3.40 19.94 16.35
CA LEU A 493 2.87 18.59 16.45
C LEU A 493 3.95 17.59 16.87
N GLU A 494 5.18 17.76 16.37
CA GLU A 494 6.35 16.97 16.72
C GLU A 494 6.62 17.04 18.22
N GLN A 495 6.66 18.24 18.78
CA GLN A 495 6.91 18.45 20.21
C GLN A 495 5.74 17.95 21.06
N ALA A 496 4.50 18.18 20.63
CA ALA A 496 3.32 17.66 21.33
C ALA A 496 3.31 16.12 21.36
N LEU A 497 3.71 15.46 20.27
CA LEU A 497 3.85 14.00 20.20
C LEU A 497 5.00 13.51 21.08
N ALA A 498 6.15 14.16 21.03
CA ALA A 498 7.30 13.81 21.87
C ALA A 498 6.97 13.91 23.36
N LEU A 499 6.14 14.90 23.76
CA LEU A 499 5.70 15.13 25.12
C LEU A 499 4.61 14.13 25.56
N HIS A 500 3.58 13.92 24.75
CA HIS A 500 2.39 13.16 25.14
C HIS A 500 2.43 11.68 24.77
N ARG A 501 3.30 11.28 23.84
CA ARG A 501 3.48 9.91 23.36
C ARG A 501 4.98 9.53 23.35
N PRO A 502 5.70 9.68 24.48
CA PRO A 502 7.14 9.46 24.51
C PRO A 502 7.55 8.02 24.17
N GLU A 503 6.63 7.07 24.25
CA GLU A 503 6.83 5.65 23.95
C GLU A 503 6.75 5.28 22.46
N LEU A 504 6.32 6.21 21.59
CA LEU A 504 6.27 5.96 20.15
C LEU A 504 7.59 6.35 19.46
N PRO A 505 8.12 5.51 18.57
CA PRO A 505 9.13 5.95 17.60
C PRO A 505 8.54 7.00 16.67
N LEU A 506 9.22 8.15 16.56
CA LEU A 506 8.82 9.26 15.71
C LEU A 506 9.85 9.46 14.60
N TYR A 507 9.37 9.63 13.37
CA TYR A 507 10.15 9.96 12.19
C TYR A 507 9.59 11.24 11.58
N VAL A 508 10.36 12.31 11.65
CA VAL A 508 10.01 13.59 11.04
C VAL A 508 10.74 13.69 9.71
N ILE A 509 9.97 13.80 8.64
CA ILE A 509 10.45 13.71 7.26
C ILE A 509 10.15 15.04 6.59
N GLN A 510 11.20 15.75 6.19
CA GLN A 510 11.07 16.98 5.43
C GLN A 510 11.65 16.77 4.03
N PRO A 511 10.81 16.76 2.98
CA PRO A 511 11.30 16.65 1.61
C PRO A 511 12.22 17.82 1.24
N SER A 512 13.26 17.50 0.47
CA SER A 512 14.26 18.47 0.00
C SER A 512 13.97 18.93 -1.43
N THR A 513 14.62 20.01 -1.88
CA THR A 513 14.58 20.40 -3.30
C THR A 513 15.46 19.47 -4.16
N PRO A 514 15.20 19.35 -5.47
CA PRO A 514 15.99 18.47 -6.35
C PRO A 514 17.49 18.77 -6.36
N ASP A 515 17.86 20.03 -6.14
CA ASP A 515 19.25 20.48 -6.11
C ASP A 515 19.95 20.17 -4.77
N GLU A 516 19.17 19.93 -3.69
CA GLU A 516 19.65 19.69 -2.32
C GLU A 516 19.80 18.20 -1.96
N GLY A 517 19.35 17.26 -2.80
CA GLY A 517 19.54 15.82 -2.60
C GLY A 517 18.43 15.14 -1.77
N SER A 518 18.81 14.30 -0.79
CA SER A 518 17.88 13.45 -0.02
C SER A 518 17.04 14.24 1.00
N ALA A 519 15.87 13.71 1.35
CA ALA A 519 15.00 14.28 2.39
C ALA A 519 15.70 14.36 3.75
N LEU A 520 15.46 15.44 4.50
CA LEU A 520 15.95 15.58 5.86
C LEU A 520 15.08 14.76 6.82
N ILE A 521 15.73 13.90 7.60
CA ILE A 521 15.04 13.00 8.52
C ILE A 521 15.52 13.26 9.95
N ARG A 522 14.57 13.34 10.89
CA ARG A 522 14.83 13.29 12.33
C ARG A 522 14.11 12.10 12.94
N ARG A 523 14.85 11.27 13.67
CA ARG A 523 14.30 10.17 14.44
C ARG A 523 14.27 10.54 15.92
N ARG A 524 13.24 10.08 16.62
CA ARG A 524 13.21 10.02 18.08
C ARG A 524 12.71 8.66 18.51
N LEU A 525 13.58 7.90 19.15
CA LEU A 525 13.23 6.63 19.77
C LEU A 525 12.75 6.84 21.22
N PRO A 526 12.00 5.87 21.79
CA PRO A 526 11.55 5.95 23.18
C PRO A 526 12.70 6.18 24.16
N GLY A 527 12.59 7.23 24.98
CA GLY A 527 13.61 7.60 25.96
C GLY A 527 14.85 8.30 25.39
N GLN A 528 14.88 8.60 24.09
CA GLN A 528 16.01 9.27 23.43
C GLN A 528 15.63 10.68 22.95
N GLY A 529 16.65 11.48 22.65
CA GLY A 529 16.51 12.78 21.99
C GLY A 529 16.28 12.64 20.49
N TRP A 530 16.16 13.78 19.80
CA TRP A 530 16.13 13.82 18.34
C TRP A 530 17.52 13.56 17.77
N GLU A 531 17.62 12.68 16.78
CA GLU A 531 18.85 12.42 16.04
C GLU A 531 18.62 12.55 14.53
N PRO A 532 19.60 13.08 13.78
CA PRO A 532 19.55 13.11 12.33
C PRO A 532 19.77 11.71 11.76
N LEU A 533 19.09 11.41 10.65
CA LEU A 533 19.34 10.23 9.84
C LEU A 533 19.62 10.62 8.39
N ASP A 534 20.58 9.96 7.77
CA ASP A 534 20.89 10.13 6.34
C ASP A 534 19.86 9.42 5.45
N THR A 535 19.33 8.30 5.92
CA THR A 535 18.27 7.52 5.27
C THR A 535 17.27 7.02 6.30
N LEU A 536 16.02 6.78 5.88
CA LEU A 536 15.03 6.19 6.76
C LEU A 536 15.37 4.72 7.03
N PRO A 537 15.20 4.23 8.27
CA PRO A 537 15.52 2.85 8.59
C PRO A 537 14.63 1.88 7.83
N LEU A 538 15.24 0.79 7.33
CA LEU A 538 14.52 -0.29 6.65
C LEU A 538 13.44 -0.94 7.53
N ASP A 539 13.53 -0.79 8.85
CA ASP A 539 12.58 -1.31 9.83
C ASP A 539 11.37 -0.40 10.11
N PHE A 540 11.23 0.73 9.42
CA PHE A 540 10.05 1.61 9.54
C PHE A 540 8.75 0.86 9.19
N ASP A 541 7.77 0.92 10.08
CA ASP A 541 6.49 0.23 9.93
C ASP A 541 5.34 1.16 10.38
N PRO A 542 4.46 1.62 9.46
CA PRO A 542 3.38 2.56 9.79
C PRO A 542 2.27 1.95 10.66
N SER A 543 2.35 0.66 11.03
CA SER A 543 1.50 0.05 12.05
C SER A 543 2.02 0.24 13.49
N ARG A 544 3.30 0.57 13.67
CA ARG A 544 3.95 0.78 14.98
C ARG A 544 4.59 2.16 15.16
N ASP A 545 5.05 2.76 14.07
CA ASP A 545 5.80 4.01 14.05
C ASP A 545 4.92 5.17 13.61
N VAL A 546 5.32 6.38 13.98
CA VAL A 546 4.70 7.61 13.48
C VAL A 546 5.67 8.27 12.51
N ALA A 547 5.25 8.40 11.25
CA ALA A 547 5.90 9.29 10.29
C ALA A 547 5.12 10.61 10.19
N LEU A 548 5.81 11.72 10.40
CA LEU A 548 5.27 13.06 10.25
C LEU A 548 5.98 13.77 9.09
N VAL A 549 5.26 13.98 8.00
CA VAL A 549 5.78 14.60 6.79
C VAL A 549 5.54 16.11 6.84
N ARG A 550 6.63 16.88 6.79
CA ARG A 550 6.65 18.35 6.87
C ARG A 550 6.78 18.95 5.47
N LEU A 551 5.65 19.33 4.86
CA LEU A 551 5.65 19.77 3.46
C LEU A 551 6.00 21.25 3.27
N TYR A 552 5.73 22.11 4.25
CA TYR A 552 6.02 23.55 4.16
C TYR A 552 7.36 23.95 4.82
N ARG A 553 8.19 22.96 5.16
CA ARG A 553 9.52 23.14 5.75
C ARG A 553 9.49 24.00 7.03
N GLY A 554 10.51 24.82 7.26
CA GLY A 554 10.66 25.65 8.47
C GLY A 554 11.57 24.99 9.50
N TYR A 555 11.23 25.13 10.78
CA TYR A 555 12.04 24.57 11.86
C TYR A 555 11.77 23.08 12.05
N LEU A 556 12.85 22.30 12.11
CA LEU A 556 12.85 20.92 12.58
C LEU A 556 12.75 20.86 14.12
N PRO A 557 12.36 19.70 14.70
CA PRO A 557 12.16 19.59 16.15
C PRO A 557 13.42 19.79 17.00
N ASP A 558 14.61 19.63 16.41
CA ASP A 558 15.92 19.94 17.00
C ASP A 558 16.36 21.40 16.77
N ARG A 559 15.42 22.26 16.32
CA ARG A 559 15.60 23.70 16.04
C ARG A 559 16.55 24.02 14.87
N VAL A 560 16.81 23.06 13.99
CA VAL A 560 17.47 23.35 12.71
C VAL A 560 16.51 24.13 11.82
N PHE A 561 16.96 25.30 11.34
CA PHE A 561 16.19 26.16 10.44
C PHE A 561 16.37 25.74 8.99
N GLU A 562 15.26 25.58 8.28
CA GLU A 562 15.21 25.38 6.84
C GLU A 562 14.27 26.42 6.23
N THR A 563 14.60 26.93 5.04
CA THR A 563 13.79 27.94 4.35
C THR A 563 12.35 27.43 4.18
N PRO A 564 11.36 28.08 4.83
CA PRO A 564 9.97 27.65 4.77
C PRO A 564 9.35 28.00 3.42
N LEU A 565 8.38 27.20 2.97
CA LEU A 565 7.57 27.58 1.82
C LEU A 565 6.57 28.64 2.27
N LEU A 566 6.68 29.86 1.73
CA LEU A 566 5.82 30.99 2.11
C LEU A 566 5.25 31.71 0.91
N THR A 567 6.01 31.82 -0.18
CA THR A 567 5.63 32.58 -1.37
C THR A 567 4.81 31.75 -2.36
N GLU A 568 4.21 32.40 -3.35
CA GLU A 568 3.46 31.69 -4.40
C GLU A 568 4.38 30.81 -5.25
N ASP A 569 5.58 31.30 -5.55
CA ASP A 569 6.61 30.55 -6.26
C ASP A 569 7.11 29.35 -5.44
N ASP A 570 7.23 29.49 -4.12
CA ASP A 570 7.62 28.38 -3.24
C ASP A 570 6.62 27.24 -3.31
N TYR A 571 5.32 27.53 -3.27
CA TYR A 571 4.31 26.48 -3.38
C TYR A 571 4.30 25.83 -4.76
N LEU A 572 4.43 26.63 -5.81
CA LEU A 572 4.42 26.15 -7.19
C LEU A 572 5.56 25.15 -7.45
N HIS A 573 6.74 25.39 -6.89
CA HIS A 573 7.94 24.58 -7.16
C HIS A 573 8.29 23.58 -6.05
N GLY A 574 7.93 23.87 -4.80
CA GLY A 574 8.32 23.13 -3.61
C GLY A 574 7.34 22.03 -3.17
N VAL A 575 6.04 22.14 -3.50
CA VAL A 575 5.05 21.09 -3.20
C VAL A 575 5.01 20.09 -4.36
N ARG A 576 5.94 19.13 -4.34
CA ARG A 576 6.07 18.06 -5.35
C ARG A 576 5.38 16.77 -4.93
N ASP A 577 5.23 15.85 -5.88
CA ASP A 577 4.75 14.49 -5.61
C ASP A 577 5.78 13.76 -4.72
N LEU A 578 5.32 13.11 -3.65
CA LEU A 578 6.21 12.45 -2.68
C LEU A 578 7.11 11.38 -3.33
N GLU A 579 6.61 10.71 -4.36
CA GLU A 579 7.34 9.72 -5.19
C GLU A 579 8.59 10.30 -5.86
N SER A 580 8.62 11.62 -6.08
CA SER A 580 9.75 12.31 -6.72
C SER A 580 10.85 12.75 -5.75
N VAL A 581 10.55 12.75 -4.44
CA VAL A 581 11.41 13.33 -3.39
C VAL A 581 11.75 12.34 -2.27
N LEU A 582 11.15 11.14 -2.29
CA LEU A 582 11.40 10.06 -1.36
C LEU A 582 11.85 8.79 -2.11
N PRO A 583 12.64 7.91 -1.48
CA PRO A 583 12.91 6.58 -2.01
C PRO A 583 11.60 5.81 -2.30
N PRO A 584 11.53 4.98 -3.37
CA PRO A 584 10.28 4.34 -3.81
C PRO A 584 9.54 3.55 -2.73
N ASP A 585 10.23 2.71 -1.95
CA ASP A 585 9.59 1.89 -0.92
C ASP A 585 8.98 2.73 0.20
N LEU A 586 9.61 3.86 0.53
CA LEU A 586 9.11 4.80 1.52
C LEU A 586 7.93 5.60 0.96
N ALA A 587 8.02 6.06 -0.28
CA ALA A 587 6.91 6.72 -0.96
C ALA A 587 5.69 5.79 -0.98
N ASP A 588 5.88 4.51 -1.29
CA ASP A 588 4.83 3.48 -1.27
C ASP A 588 4.23 3.28 0.13
N ALA A 589 5.07 3.20 1.17
CA ALA A 589 4.59 3.05 2.55
C ALA A 589 3.80 4.28 3.03
N ILE A 590 4.29 5.49 2.70
CA ILE A 590 3.66 6.76 3.08
C ILE A 590 2.35 6.97 2.33
N LEU A 591 2.40 6.95 1.00
CA LEU A 591 1.22 7.13 0.16
C LEU A 591 0.22 5.99 0.33
N GLY A 592 0.69 4.77 0.60
CA GLY A 592 -0.18 3.62 0.83
C GLY A 592 -0.95 3.75 2.13
N THR A 593 -0.31 4.32 3.16
CA THR A 593 -0.98 4.62 4.43
C THR A 593 -2.02 5.71 4.22
N LEU A 594 -1.66 6.78 3.51
CA LEU A 594 -2.57 7.89 3.21
C LEU A 594 -3.76 7.46 2.34
N ASP A 595 -3.56 6.55 1.38
CA ASP A 595 -4.62 6.04 0.49
C ASP A 595 -5.56 5.03 1.16
N SER A 596 -5.09 4.33 2.20
CA SER A 596 -5.85 3.25 2.86
C SER A 596 -6.59 3.71 4.13
N ARG A 597 -6.19 4.82 4.74
CA ARG A 597 -6.77 5.30 6.00
C ARG A 597 -7.63 6.54 5.80
N PRO A 598 -8.77 6.66 6.51
CA PRO A 598 -9.52 7.91 6.57
C PRO A 598 -8.62 9.09 6.96
N ALA A 599 -8.77 10.22 6.28
CA ALA A 599 -8.04 11.44 6.57
C ALA A 599 -8.84 12.37 7.50
N LEU A 600 -8.19 12.93 8.53
CA LEU A 600 -8.67 14.06 9.31
C LEU A 600 -7.99 15.32 8.79
N LEU A 601 -8.76 16.22 8.18
CA LEU A 601 -8.29 17.49 7.64
C LEU A 601 -8.62 18.61 8.63
N ILE A 602 -7.61 19.39 9.04
CA ILE A 602 -7.76 20.52 9.97
C ILE A 602 -6.95 21.68 9.44
N GLY A 603 -7.44 22.91 9.54
CA GLY A 603 -6.68 24.10 9.11
C GLY A 603 -6.45 24.19 7.60
N LEU A 604 -7.33 23.56 6.81
CA LEU A 604 -7.30 23.62 5.34
C LEU A 604 -8.50 24.41 4.82
N SER A 605 -8.29 25.13 3.71
CA SER A 605 -9.31 25.90 3.01
C SER A 605 -9.27 25.57 1.52
N LEU A 606 -10.42 25.39 0.88
CA LEU A 606 -10.55 25.23 -0.57
C LEU A 606 -10.39 26.56 -1.30
N LEU A 607 -10.61 27.70 -0.63
CA LEU A 607 -10.33 29.02 -1.20
C LEU A 607 -8.83 29.25 -1.38
N ALA A 608 -8.01 28.63 -0.54
CA ALA A 608 -6.55 28.60 -0.67
C ALA A 608 -6.11 27.68 -1.81
N TRP A 609 -5.56 28.25 -2.89
CA TRP A 609 -5.16 27.47 -4.08
C TRP A 609 -4.08 26.44 -3.77
N HIS A 610 -3.07 26.80 -2.97
CA HIS A 610 -1.99 25.92 -2.52
C HIS A 610 -2.48 24.72 -1.70
N HIS A 611 -3.55 24.84 -0.90
CA HIS A 611 -4.19 23.71 -0.22
C HIS A 611 -4.87 22.75 -1.20
N ARG A 612 -5.61 23.28 -2.19
CA ARG A 612 -6.21 22.43 -3.24
C ARG A 612 -5.15 21.70 -4.05
N MET A 613 -4.08 22.40 -4.42
CA MET A 613 -2.94 21.80 -5.11
C MET A 613 -2.31 20.68 -4.27
N LEU A 614 -2.05 20.94 -2.99
CA LEU A 614 -1.48 19.96 -2.06
C LEU A 614 -2.35 18.71 -1.93
N LEU A 615 -3.66 18.86 -1.75
CA LEU A 615 -4.59 17.72 -1.72
C LEU A 615 -4.55 16.95 -3.05
N SER A 616 -4.47 17.65 -4.18
CA SER A 616 -4.33 17.01 -5.50
C SER A 616 -3.00 16.29 -5.69
N ARG A 617 -1.92 16.72 -5.04
CA ARG A 617 -0.60 16.06 -5.08
C ARG A 617 -0.56 14.83 -4.19
N LEU A 618 -1.12 14.93 -2.99
CA LEU A 618 -1.15 13.83 -2.02
C LEU A 618 -2.07 12.68 -2.44
N PHE A 619 -3.24 13.00 -2.99
CA PHE A 619 -4.24 11.99 -3.36
C PHE A 619 -4.35 11.79 -4.88
N GLY A 620 -3.69 12.61 -5.71
CA GLY A 620 -3.66 12.48 -7.16
C GLY A 620 -5.03 12.75 -7.82
N ARG A 621 -5.34 12.00 -8.89
CA ARG A 621 -6.66 12.00 -9.56
C ARG A 621 -7.73 11.17 -8.83
N ARG A 622 -7.55 10.93 -7.53
CA ARG A 622 -8.32 9.95 -6.75
C ARG A 622 -9.13 10.67 -5.68
N PRO A 623 -10.34 10.19 -5.34
CA PRO A 623 -11.06 10.71 -4.19
C PRO A 623 -10.31 10.38 -2.90
N LEU A 624 -10.47 11.21 -1.87
CA LEU A 624 -9.97 10.90 -0.53
C LEU A 624 -10.58 9.59 -0.01
N PRO A 625 -9.88 8.88 0.91
CA PRO A 625 -10.39 7.65 1.49
C PRO A 625 -11.77 7.81 2.12
N ARG A 626 -12.59 6.75 2.07
CA ARG A 626 -13.94 6.77 2.64
C ARG A 626 -13.89 7.10 4.14
N LYS A 627 -14.91 7.80 4.63
CA LYS A 627 -15.01 8.29 6.02
C LYS A 627 -13.95 9.34 6.41
N SER A 628 -13.24 9.92 5.43
CA SER A 628 -12.46 11.14 5.67
C SER A 628 -13.36 12.28 6.13
N LEU A 629 -12.80 13.18 6.92
CA LEU A 629 -13.51 14.24 7.61
C LEU A 629 -12.67 15.52 7.59
N VAL A 630 -13.34 16.66 7.39
CA VAL A 630 -12.75 17.98 7.61
C VAL A 630 -13.39 18.66 8.81
N LEU A 631 -12.56 19.20 9.68
CA LEU A 631 -12.96 20.08 10.77
C LEU A 631 -12.83 21.53 10.30
N LEU A 632 -13.92 22.27 10.34
CA LEU A 632 -13.97 23.68 9.99
C LEU A 632 -14.38 24.50 11.21
N GLU A 633 -13.80 25.69 11.35
CA GLU A 633 -14.26 26.66 12.36
C GLU A 633 -15.70 27.15 12.05
N PRO A 634 -16.49 27.50 13.07
CA PRO A 634 -17.79 28.11 12.86
C PRO A 634 -17.68 29.38 12.00
N GLY A 635 -18.63 29.58 11.09
CA GLY A 635 -18.64 30.74 10.18
C GLY A 635 -17.84 30.55 8.89
N VAL A 636 -17.06 29.47 8.74
CA VAL A 636 -16.41 29.14 7.46
C VAL A 636 -17.46 28.66 6.44
N HIS A 637 -17.69 29.45 5.39
CA HIS A 637 -18.68 29.19 4.34
C HIS A 637 -18.19 28.22 3.24
N GLU A 638 -17.46 27.17 3.61
CA GLU A 638 -16.91 26.17 2.67
C GLU A 638 -17.55 24.78 2.82
N ALA A 639 -18.39 24.57 3.85
CA ALA A 639 -18.95 23.26 4.20
C ALA A 639 -19.64 22.55 3.03
N GLU A 640 -20.44 23.27 2.25
CA GLU A 640 -21.13 22.71 1.08
C GLU A 640 -20.17 22.28 -0.04
N SER A 641 -19.07 23.01 -0.25
CA SER A 641 -18.05 22.65 -1.24
C SER A 641 -17.32 21.37 -0.84
N TRP A 642 -16.97 21.23 0.44
CA TRP A 642 -16.36 20.02 0.99
C TRP A 642 -17.31 18.80 0.90
N LYS A 643 -18.60 18.97 1.25
CA LYS A 643 -19.62 17.91 1.15
C LYS A 643 -19.91 17.50 -0.29
N SER A 644 -19.90 18.44 -1.24
CA SER A 644 -20.16 18.15 -2.64
C SER A 644 -18.92 17.73 -3.43
N GLY A 645 -17.74 17.73 -2.81
CA GLY A 645 -16.47 17.41 -3.48
C GLY A 645 -15.94 18.50 -4.42
N ARG A 646 -16.49 19.71 -4.39
CA ARG A 646 -16.08 20.79 -5.29
C ARG A 646 -14.70 21.31 -4.87
N GLY A 647 -13.72 21.21 -5.77
CA GLY A 647 -12.34 21.60 -5.50
C GLY A 647 -11.51 20.51 -4.81
N LEU A 648 -12.10 19.34 -4.54
CA LEU A 648 -11.39 18.16 -4.04
C LEU A 648 -10.87 17.27 -5.17
N PRO A 649 -9.81 16.49 -4.91
CA PRO A 649 -9.36 15.42 -5.78
C PRO A 649 -10.52 14.51 -6.25
N ALA A 650 -10.61 14.29 -7.56
CA ALA A 650 -11.66 13.48 -8.22
C ALA A 650 -13.12 13.89 -7.97
N GLY A 651 -13.38 15.04 -7.34
CA GLY A 651 -14.74 15.57 -7.17
C GLY A 651 -15.61 14.84 -6.15
N ALA A 652 -15.06 13.98 -5.31
CA ALA A 652 -15.84 13.27 -4.27
C ALA A 652 -15.84 14.05 -2.95
N GLY A 653 -17.03 14.19 -2.36
CA GLY A 653 -17.20 14.86 -1.08
C GLY A 653 -16.79 14.02 0.13
N ILE A 654 -16.57 14.72 1.25
CA ILE A 654 -16.20 14.12 2.55
C ILE A 654 -17.11 14.61 3.67
N GLN A 655 -17.01 13.99 4.85
CA GLN A 655 -17.76 14.43 6.02
C GLN A 655 -17.24 15.79 6.51
N VAL A 656 -18.15 16.67 6.94
CA VAL A 656 -17.80 17.99 7.50
C VAL A 656 -18.30 18.07 8.92
N VAL A 657 -17.43 18.49 9.84
CA VAL A 657 -17.76 18.87 11.21
C VAL A 657 -17.42 20.35 11.38
N GLN A 658 -18.36 21.12 11.91
CA GLN A 658 -18.15 22.52 12.25
C GLN A 658 -18.18 22.69 13.76
N ALA A 659 -17.05 23.07 14.35
CA ALA A 659 -16.91 23.25 15.79
C ALA A 659 -15.67 24.10 16.10
N GLU A 660 -15.71 24.86 17.19
CA GLU A 660 -14.56 25.65 17.63
C GLU A 660 -13.41 24.75 18.09
N ALA A 661 -12.17 25.08 17.70
CA ALA A 661 -10.99 24.31 18.09
C ALA A 661 -10.88 24.09 19.61
N GLY A 662 -11.27 25.07 20.43
CA GLY A 662 -11.28 24.96 21.90
C GLY A 662 -12.26 23.88 22.40
N ALA A 663 -13.51 23.92 21.94
CA ALA A 663 -14.54 22.94 22.31
C ALA A 663 -14.17 21.52 21.85
N VAL A 664 -13.55 21.40 20.68
CA VAL A 664 -13.01 20.13 20.19
C VAL A 664 -11.86 19.64 21.06
N ALA A 665 -10.92 20.51 21.44
CA ALA A 665 -9.80 20.18 22.30
C ALA A 665 -10.25 19.67 23.67
N GLU A 666 -11.25 20.31 24.28
CA GLU A 666 -11.86 19.87 25.54
C GLU A 666 -12.54 18.50 25.40
N SER A 667 -13.31 18.30 24.33
CA SER A 667 -13.97 17.02 24.06
C SER A 667 -12.97 15.88 23.83
N LEU A 668 -11.83 16.15 23.22
CA LEU A 668 -10.75 15.17 23.03
C LEU A 668 -9.94 14.94 24.32
N GLY A 669 -9.77 15.97 25.16
CA GLY A 669 -8.99 15.96 26.39
C GLY A 669 -9.68 15.34 27.61
N THR A 670 -11.01 15.39 27.68
CA THR A 670 -11.80 14.89 28.83
C THR A 670 -11.90 13.35 28.90
N GLY A 671 -11.46 12.62 27.88
CA GLY A 671 -11.30 11.17 27.95
C GLY A 671 -9.95 10.78 28.55
N THR A 672 -9.84 10.77 29.88
CA THR A 672 -8.65 10.26 30.57
C THR A 672 -8.54 8.73 30.46
N GLN A 673 -7.27 8.32 30.47
CA GLN A 673 -6.75 6.96 30.43
C GLN A 673 -7.55 5.96 31.28
N GLY A 674 -7.92 4.83 30.68
CA GLY A 674 -8.19 3.61 31.43
C GLY A 674 -6.90 3.21 32.14
N GLY A 675 -6.76 3.67 33.38
CA GLY A 675 -5.64 3.37 34.25
C GLY A 675 -5.53 1.88 34.52
N SER A 676 -4.28 1.42 34.54
CA SER A 676 -3.82 0.16 35.08
C SER A 676 -4.60 -0.28 36.34
N ARG A 677 -5.33 -1.38 36.21
CA ARG A 677 -5.46 -2.43 37.22
C ARG A 677 -5.53 -3.78 36.53
#